data_AF-A0A653ACJ5-F1
#
_entry.id   AF-A0A653ACJ5-F1
#
_cell.length_a   1.000
_cell.length_b   1.000
_cell.length_c   1.000
_cell.angle_alpha   90.00
_cell.angle_beta   90.00
_cell.angle_gamma   90.00
#
_symmetry.space_group_name_H-M   'P 1'
#
loop_
_entity.id
_entity.type
_entity.pdbx_description
1 polymer ?
#
loop_
_entity_poly.entity_id
_entity_poly.type
_entity_poly.pdbx_seq_one_letter_code
_entity_poly.pdbx_strand_id
1 'polypeptide(L)'
;MAESLFTNTLAFEFPKEPKIFYFSKEDRTGVPLTKLSHQLFPCNIKKIFPDISNADIIYTSFCKKLDGFKPLSIDFAKDNFSLIKRYYNREIKHYFSVKNILVEPTFIKDNQVWLHSTDATAKKIKGCEVYDRFTIKVNYNHFFNTPEIVLSYDRQAKVYKKSVATFLSEHDNSNENLFDVTPENAFNPADLLIKVVYVSYYGNDNKYKNMQVTKYSRLKEWIENGEEVDFKHVYPIINNRLGAFLGYDEEEEENGSQYIKKNRYTKYLSKIFGFKNKYLSTTEFKKIIPVSDTFTQVTPGTTSPDSKQLIFGKNRRDMIPQRGVNNGPFKQPRHTNIQMFFIVPREHVTNTNDLSTYLRKGYKAFGGLFKYTDVPVSLAPKNFNLAFENLENPLPEIENKLDDVDFTGAKYLAIYLTPIGKNTKAKEQRNIYYKVKEALLKRNISSQCIETDKMLTVLKTDAENGKDAFAYTLQNIAIAINAKLGGTPWRIAVPEYRELIIGIGAFKHTDTNVQYIGSAFSFDNTGAFNSFEYFHKDELKELVGSIESAIIDYRNTIANLERLVIHYYKDMREDEVEIIEDMLYNIGVDVPVFVVSINKTESEDIVVFDDNFAEKMPYSGRYINLGNNTYLLCNNTRYSDNNTRSIEGYPFPVKLKIKCHSDSSLLTTPTINGLIDQVYQFSRIYWKSVKQQNLPVTIKYPEMVAQIAPHFTTGSIPSNIGKDNLWFL
;
A
#
# COMPACT_ATOMS: atom_id res chain seq x y z
N MET A 1 -30.53 6.41 8.30
CA MET A 1 -29.94 7.24 9.38
C MET A 1 -28.88 8.13 8.77
N ALA A 2 -28.77 9.37 9.22
CA ALA A 2 -27.66 10.25 8.84
C ALA A 2 -26.33 9.67 9.38
N GLU A 3 -25.25 9.81 8.63
CA GLU A 3 -23.91 9.40 9.08
C GLU A 3 -23.45 10.29 10.24
N SER A 4 -22.69 9.71 11.17
CA SER A 4 -22.01 10.46 12.23
C SER A 4 -20.51 10.19 12.11
N LEU A 5 -19.82 11.04 11.34
CA LEU A 5 -18.44 10.80 10.96
C LEU A 5 -17.44 11.42 11.95
N PHE A 6 -16.44 10.62 12.33
CA PHE A 6 -15.35 11.02 13.20
C PHE A 6 -14.00 10.56 12.63
N THR A 7 -12.94 11.30 12.94
CA THR A 7 -11.56 10.85 12.77
C THR A 7 -11.00 10.38 14.11
N ASN A 8 -10.04 9.45 14.10
CA ASN A 8 -9.32 8.97 15.30
C ASN A 8 -8.32 10.01 15.89
N THR A 9 -8.70 11.29 15.86
CA THR A 9 -7.92 12.43 16.33
C THR A 9 -8.57 13.04 17.56
N LEU A 10 -7.75 13.57 18.47
CA LEU A 10 -8.20 14.27 19.67
C LEU A 10 -7.64 15.69 19.66
N ALA A 11 -8.50 16.67 19.39
CA ALA A 11 -8.12 18.08 19.48
C ALA A 11 -7.72 18.45 20.91
N PHE A 12 -6.82 19.43 21.05
CA PHE A 12 -6.47 20.03 22.34
C PHE A 12 -6.15 21.52 22.16
N GLU A 13 -6.00 22.24 23.26
CA GLU A 13 -5.57 23.63 23.25
C GLU A 13 -4.12 23.77 23.74
N PHE A 14 -3.37 24.67 23.12
CA PHE A 14 -2.07 25.06 23.66
C PHE A 14 -2.23 25.80 25.00
N PRO A 15 -1.19 25.79 25.85
CA PRO A 15 -1.17 26.61 27.06
C PRO A 15 -1.41 28.09 26.73
N LYS A 16 -2.27 28.77 27.51
CA LYS A 16 -2.54 30.21 27.36
C LYS A 16 -1.32 31.06 27.72
N GLU A 17 -0.58 30.64 28.75
CA GLU A 17 0.64 31.29 29.18
C GLU A 17 1.87 30.67 28.50
N PRO A 18 2.84 31.48 28.05
CA PRO A 18 4.09 30.99 27.51
C PRO A 18 4.84 30.08 28.49
N LYS A 19 5.51 29.05 27.96
CA LYS A 19 6.38 28.16 28.75
C LYS A 19 7.82 28.64 28.70
N ILE A 20 8.52 28.57 29.84
CA ILE A 20 9.95 28.87 29.91
C ILE A 20 10.73 27.60 29.57
N PHE A 21 11.47 27.65 28.46
CA PHE A 21 12.43 26.61 28.09
C PHE A 21 13.86 27.08 28.40
N TYR A 22 14.72 26.14 28.76
CA TYR A 22 16.12 26.38 29.10
C TYR A 22 17.04 25.85 27.99
N PHE A 23 17.99 26.66 27.55
CA PHE A 23 18.88 26.35 26.41
C PHE A 23 20.37 26.51 26.76
N SER A 24 21.22 25.73 26.09
CA SER A 24 22.69 25.79 26.17
C SER A 24 23.31 25.64 24.77
N LYS A 25 24.49 26.23 24.55
CA LYS A 25 25.33 25.94 23.37
C LYS A 25 26.15 24.67 23.53
N GLU A 26 26.35 24.21 24.76
CA GLU A 26 27.16 23.04 25.10
C GLU A 26 26.28 21.88 25.54
N ASP A 27 26.69 20.67 25.16
CA ASP A 27 26.12 19.43 25.69
C ASP A 27 26.62 19.17 27.12
N ARG A 28 25.96 18.27 27.85
CA ARG A 28 26.37 17.90 29.21
C ARG A 28 26.27 16.40 29.42
N THR A 29 27.42 15.76 29.63
CA THR A 29 27.54 14.33 29.90
C THR A 29 26.66 13.91 31.07
N GLY A 30 25.93 12.80 30.91
CA GLY A 30 25.04 12.24 31.93
C GLY A 30 23.71 12.98 32.12
N VAL A 31 23.43 14.03 31.34
CA VAL A 31 22.14 14.75 31.40
C VAL A 31 21.36 14.51 30.10
N PRO A 32 20.09 14.05 30.17
CA PRO A 32 19.27 13.83 28.97
C PRO A 32 18.80 15.16 28.38
N LEU A 33 19.63 15.73 27.50
CA LEU A 33 19.38 16.94 26.75
C LEU A 33 18.82 16.63 25.35
N THR A 34 18.03 17.56 24.81
CA THR A 34 17.54 17.45 23.44
C THR A 34 18.36 18.35 22.52
N LYS A 35 19.09 17.73 21.60
CA LYS A 35 19.86 18.40 20.54
C LYS A 35 18.91 19.00 19.50
N LEU A 36 19.11 20.28 19.17
CA LEU A 36 18.32 21.04 18.21
C LEU A 36 19.21 21.54 17.06
N SER A 37 18.74 21.34 15.83
CA SER A 37 19.24 22.03 14.64
C SER A 37 18.35 23.23 14.31
N HIS A 38 18.74 24.08 13.35
CA HIS A 38 18.01 25.31 13.01
C HIS A 38 16.51 25.11 12.75
N GLN A 39 16.10 23.98 12.18
CA GLN A 39 14.68 23.65 11.93
C GLN A 39 13.84 23.54 13.21
N LEU A 40 14.49 23.38 14.37
CA LEU A 40 13.87 23.26 15.69
C LEU A 40 14.14 24.48 16.58
N PHE A 41 14.80 25.52 16.06
CA PHE A 41 15.03 26.71 16.87
C PHE A 41 13.72 27.45 17.14
N PRO A 42 13.53 28.00 18.35
CA PRO A 42 12.42 28.89 18.60
C PRO A 42 12.60 30.19 17.82
N CYS A 43 11.49 30.82 17.42
CA CYS A 43 11.48 32.02 16.58
C CYS A 43 12.30 33.18 17.19
N ASN A 44 12.42 33.23 18.53
CA ASN A 44 13.10 34.28 19.27
C ASN A 44 14.48 33.86 19.84
N ILE A 45 15.10 32.80 19.34
CA ILE A 45 16.37 32.25 19.89
C ILE A 45 17.51 33.27 19.96
N LYS A 46 17.56 34.23 19.03
CA LYS A 46 18.58 35.29 18.98
C LYS A 46 18.58 36.21 20.22
N LYS A 47 17.49 36.25 20.99
CA LYS A 47 17.45 37.00 22.25
C LYS A 47 18.45 36.49 23.29
N ILE A 48 18.73 35.19 23.29
CA ILE A 48 19.66 34.56 24.26
C ILE A 48 20.99 34.16 23.63
N PHE A 49 21.03 34.01 22.30
CA PHE A 49 22.23 33.76 21.50
C PHE A 49 22.26 34.68 20.25
N PRO A 50 22.69 35.94 20.38
CA PRO A 50 22.64 36.91 19.27
C PRO A 50 23.39 36.46 18.01
N ASP A 51 24.53 35.81 18.19
CA ASP A 51 25.43 35.39 17.11
C ASP A 51 25.09 33.98 16.54
N ILE A 52 23.91 33.43 16.86
CA ILE A 52 23.54 32.08 16.41
C ILE A 52 23.32 32.02 14.90
N SER A 53 23.88 30.98 14.27
CA SER A 53 23.76 30.69 12.84
C SER A 53 22.90 29.45 12.56
N ASN A 54 22.50 29.22 11.31
CA ASN A 54 21.76 28.02 10.91
C ASN A 54 22.62 26.73 10.93
N ALA A 55 23.95 26.87 10.98
CA ALA A 55 24.89 25.75 11.12
C ALA A 55 25.06 25.32 12.59
N ASP A 56 24.63 26.16 13.54
CA ASP A 56 24.85 25.91 14.96
C ASP A 56 23.94 24.77 15.47
N ILE A 57 24.41 24.14 16.54
CA ILE A 57 23.66 23.18 17.33
C ILE A 57 23.47 23.77 18.72
N ILE A 58 22.26 23.68 19.25
CA ILE A 58 21.96 24.01 20.65
C ILE A 58 21.27 22.85 21.35
N TYR A 59 21.25 22.90 22.66
CA TYR A 59 20.68 21.87 23.52
C TYR A 59 19.61 22.47 24.40
N THR A 60 18.53 21.73 24.63
CA THR A 60 17.48 22.15 25.56
C THR A 60 17.13 21.05 26.57
N SER A 61 16.89 21.48 27.80
CA SER A 61 16.27 20.68 28.86
C SER A 61 14.76 20.94 28.97
N PHE A 62 14.19 21.66 27.99
CA PHE A 62 12.83 22.17 28.00
C PHE A 62 12.52 22.89 29.31
N CYS A 63 11.51 22.47 30.06
CA CYS A 63 11.09 23.13 31.29
C CYS A 63 12.03 22.89 32.49
N LYS A 64 12.99 21.95 32.40
CA LYS A 64 13.88 21.63 33.53
C LYS A 64 14.99 22.68 33.63
N LYS A 65 14.97 23.48 34.70
CA LYS A 65 16.06 24.39 35.03
C LYS A 65 17.34 23.61 35.31
N LEU A 66 18.43 24.01 34.65
CA LEU A 66 19.77 23.47 34.85
C LEU A 66 20.75 24.63 34.95
N ASP A 67 21.78 24.48 35.78
CA ASP A 67 22.80 25.50 35.94
C ASP A 67 23.54 25.74 34.62
N GLY A 68 23.78 27.02 34.30
CA GLY A 68 24.40 27.45 33.04
C GLY A 68 23.45 27.58 31.85
N PHE A 69 22.19 27.12 31.95
CA PHE A 69 21.23 27.21 30.85
C PHE A 69 20.50 28.56 30.86
N LYS A 70 20.32 29.15 29.68
CA LYS A 70 19.61 30.41 29.49
C LYS A 70 18.10 30.17 29.35
N PRO A 71 17.24 30.81 30.18
CA PRO A 71 15.79 30.72 30.04
C PRO A 71 15.30 31.54 28.84
N LEU A 72 14.25 31.06 28.18
CA LEU A 72 13.57 31.75 27.08
C LEU A 72 12.08 31.41 27.11
N SER A 73 11.24 32.43 26.97
CA SER A 73 9.79 32.30 26.94
C SER A 73 9.31 31.88 25.55
N ILE A 74 8.53 30.80 25.49
CA ILE A 74 8.02 30.14 24.27
C ILE A 74 6.49 30.18 24.27
N ASP A 75 5.91 30.93 23.33
CA ASP A 75 4.47 31.00 23.10
C ASP A 75 4.05 29.88 22.13
N PHE A 76 3.40 28.84 22.64
CA PHE A 76 3.09 27.65 21.84
C PHE A 76 2.17 27.94 20.65
N ALA A 77 1.37 29.01 20.69
CA ALA A 77 0.48 29.35 19.58
C ALA A 77 1.19 30.09 18.43
N LYS A 78 2.39 30.65 18.67
CA LYS A 78 3.11 31.51 17.71
C LYS A 78 4.52 31.03 17.37
N ASP A 79 5.10 30.17 18.18
CA ASP A 79 6.47 29.69 18.01
C ASP A 79 6.54 28.49 17.05
N ASN A 80 7.76 28.00 16.82
CA ASN A 80 8.03 26.88 15.93
C ASN A 80 7.35 25.58 16.40
N PHE A 81 6.30 25.16 15.69
CA PHE A 81 5.57 23.94 16.00
C PHE A 81 6.45 22.67 16.02
N SER A 82 7.53 22.62 15.24
CA SER A 82 8.45 21.46 15.26
C SER A 82 9.17 21.31 16.60
N LEU A 83 9.53 22.42 17.25
CA LEU A 83 10.08 22.44 18.61
C LEU A 83 9.04 22.00 19.64
N ILE A 84 7.82 22.53 19.52
CA ILE A 84 6.69 22.23 20.41
C ILE A 84 6.31 20.75 20.32
N LYS A 85 6.25 20.21 19.09
CA LYS A 85 6.08 18.77 18.83
C LYS A 85 7.17 17.96 19.50
N ARG A 86 8.44 18.39 19.41
CA ARG A 86 9.57 17.70 20.05
C ARG A 86 9.43 17.66 21.57
N TYR A 87 8.98 18.76 22.18
CA TYR A 87 8.67 18.84 23.61
C TYR A 87 7.57 17.84 23.98
N TYR A 88 6.41 17.88 23.31
CA TYR A 88 5.33 16.94 23.61
C TYR A 88 5.72 15.48 23.40
N ASN A 89 6.49 15.16 22.36
CA ASN A 89 6.97 13.80 22.15
C ASN A 89 7.85 13.30 23.31
N ARG A 90 8.69 14.18 23.90
CA ARG A 90 9.47 13.85 25.09
C ARG A 90 8.58 13.59 26.31
N GLU A 91 7.58 14.44 26.54
CA GLU A 91 6.67 14.30 27.69
C GLU A 91 5.79 13.04 27.57
N ILE A 92 5.28 12.74 26.36
CA ILE A 92 4.54 11.50 26.09
C ILE A 92 5.43 10.29 26.35
N LYS A 93 6.66 10.27 25.82
CA LYS A 93 7.59 9.17 26.08
C LYS A 93 7.81 8.99 27.58
N HIS A 94 8.07 10.07 28.31
CA HIS A 94 8.26 10.03 29.75
C HIS A 94 7.03 9.46 30.48
N TYR A 95 5.82 9.91 30.15
CA TYR A 95 4.56 9.45 30.76
C TYR A 95 4.37 7.93 30.72
N PHE A 96 4.75 7.29 29.61
CA PHE A 96 4.66 5.84 29.44
C PHE A 96 5.88 5.11 30.03
N SER A 97 7.10 5.64 29.85
CA SER A 97 8.32 5.01 30.36
C SER A 97 8.31 4.88 31.89
N VAL A 98 7.81 5.88 32.63
CA VAL A 98 7.70 5.78 34.10
C VAL A 98 6.68 4.73 34.57
N LYS A 99 5.81 4.26 33.67
CA LYS A 99 4.85 3.17 33.89
C LYS A 99 5.40 1.82 33.41
N ASN A 100 6.70 1.73 33.11
CA ASN A 100 7.37 0.55 32.56
C ASN A 100 6.75 0.07 31.23
N ILE A 101 6.23 1.00 30.42
CA ILE A 101 5.70 0.70 29.09
C ILE A 101 6.77 1.00 28.04
N LEU A 102 6.99 0.06 27.12
CA LEU A 102 7.95 0.21 26.03
C LEU A 102 7.44 1.28 25.05
N VAL A 103 8.30 2.26 24.77
CA VAL A 103 8.04 3.31 23.78
C VAL A 103 9.26 3.47 22.87
N GLU A 104 9.06 3.30 21.57
CA GLU A 104 10.08 3.57 20.57
C GLU A 104 9.67 4.73 19.65
N PRO A 105 10.63 5.53 19.15
CA PRO A 105 10.35 6.50 18.11
C PRO A 105 10.10 5.79 16.76
N THR A 106 9.05 6.17 16.06
CA THR A 106 8.85 5.79 14.64
C THR A 106 9.94 6.42 13.76
N PHE A 107 9.98 6.06 12.48
CA PHE A 107 10.91 6.67 11.51
C PHE A 107 10.84 8.21 11.49
N ILE A 108 9.62 8.75 11.59
CA ILE A 108 9.36 10.20 11.67
C ILE A 108 9.36 10.75 13.12
N LYS A 109 9.84 9.95 14.08
CA LYS A 109 10.05 10.32 15.50
C LYS A 109 8.77 10.62 16.28
N ASP A 110 7.65 10.02 15.90
CA ASP A 110 6.44 9.95 16.73
C ASP A 110 6.56 8.81 17.75
N ASN A 111 5.78 8.84 18.84
CA ASN A 111 5.87 7.81 19.89
C ASN A 111 5.03 6.59 19.53
N GLN A 112 5.67 5.43 19.37
CA GLN A 112 5.00 4.15 19.28
C GLN A 112 5.05 3.43 20.62
N VAL A 113 3.88 3.23 21.22
CA VAL A 113 3.67 2.60 22.53
C VAL A 113 3.33 1.12 22.33
N TRP A 114 4.06 0.24 23.02
CA TRP A 114 3.92 -1.21 22.92
C TRP A 114 3.28 -1.75 24.21
N LEU A 115 2.09 -2.35 24.08
CA LEU A 115 1.36 -2.95 25.19
C LEU A 115 1.22 -4.44 24.97
N HIS A 116 1.41 -5.27 26.01
CA HIS A 116 1.13 -6.70 25.91
C HIS A 116 -0.31 -6.91 25.40
N SER A 117 -0.44 -7.72 24.35
CA SER A 117 -1.73 -8.03 23.75
C SER A 117 -2.57 -8.83 24.74
N THR A 118 -3.80 -8.38 24.93
CA THR A 118 -4.81 -9.10 25.72
C THR A 118 -5.63 -10.06 24.88
N ASP A 119 -5.38 -10.12 23.57
CA ASP A 119 -6.11 -10.98 22.64
C ASP A 119 -5.87 -12.46 22.98
N ALA A 120 -6.94 -13.25 23.07
CA ALA A 120 -6.85 -14.67 23.36
C ALA A 120 -6.09 -15.43 22.26
N THR A 121 -6.12 -14.95 21.01
CA THR A 121 -5.37 -15.53 19.89
C THR A 121 -3.87 -15.25 20.03
N ALA A 122 -3.49 -14.09 20.55
CA ALA A 122 -2.09 -13.74 20.78
C ALA A 122 -1.39 -14.70 21.76
N LYS A 123 -2.13 -15.23 22.74
CA LYS A 123 -1.62 -16.24 23.70
C LYS A 123 -1.28 -17.59 23.07
N LYS A 124 -1.76 -17.86 21.86
CA LYS A 124 -1.53 -19.13 21.15
C LYS A 124 -0.22 -19.15 20.37
N ILE A 125 0.42 -17.99 20.16
CA ILE A 125 1.69 -17.90 19.44
C ILE A 125 2.81 -18.44 20.34
N LYS A 126 3.15 -19.72 20.15
CA LYS A 126 4.12 -20.44 20.97
C LYS A 126 5.47 -19.72 20.99
N GLY A 127 6.03 -19.49 22.18
CA GLY A 127 7.37 -18.93 22.33
C GLY A 127 7.50 -17.43 22.06
N CYS A 128 6.39 -16.71 21.86
CA CYS A 128 6.41 -15.24 21.69
C CYS A 128 5.64 -14.51 22.80
N GLU A 129 6.14 -13.35 23.19
CA GLU A 129 5.33 -12.27 23.77
C GLU A 129 4.79 -11.41 22.63
N VAL A 130 3.50 -11.12 22.64
CA VAL A 130 2.83 -10.37 21.57
C VAL A 130 2.43 -9.01 22.09
N TYR A 131 2.76 -7.96 21.34
CA TYR A 131 2.48 -6.58 21.70
C TYR A 131 1.54 -5.95 20.70
N ASP A 132 0.45 -5.35 21.18
CA ASP A 132 -0.34 -4.37 20.45
C ASP A 132 0.44 -3.05 20.41
N ARG A 133 0.63 -2.48 19.22
CA ARG A 133 1.39 -1.24 19.02
C ARG A 133 0.47 -0.09 18.67
N PHE A 134 0.71 1.07 19.28
CA PHE A 134 -0.08 2.28 19.08
C PHE A 134 0.83 3.47 18.81
N THR A 135 0.59 4.20 17.72
CA THR A 135 1.31 5.45 17.47
C THR A 135 0.49 6.64 17.97
N ILE A 136 1.13 7.45 18.82
CA ILE A 136 0.65 8.75 19.29
C ILE A 136 1.44 9.82 18.56
N LYS A 137 0.79 10.47 17.60
CA LYS A 137 1.38 11.56 16.81
C LYS A 137 0.80 12.89 17.26
N VAL A 138 1.69 13.80 17.67
CA VAL A 138 1.37 15.21 17.86
C VAL A 138 1.33 15.86 16.48
N ASN A 139 0.15 16.37 16.11
CA ASN A 139 -0.12 16.94 14.79
C ASN A 139 -0.73 18.34 14.93
N TYR A 140 -0.66 19.11 13.84
CA TYR A 140 -1.42 20.35 13.71
C TYR A 140 -2.43 20.17 12.59
N ASN A 141 -3.71 20.32 12.91
CA ASN A 141 -4.77 20.23 11.94
C ASN A 141 -4.89 21.56 11.19
N HIS A 142 -4.46 21.60 9.94
CA HIS A 142 -4.47 22.82 9.14
C HIS A 142 -5.85 23.19 8.59
N PHE A 143 -6.83 22.29 8.69
CA PHE A 143 -8.21 22.60 8.31
C PHE A 143 -8.94 23.31 9.47
N PHE A 144 -8.81 22.78 10.68
CA PHE A 144 -9.42 23.38 11.88
C PHE A 144 -8.55 24.45 12.55
N ASN A 145 -7.28 24.59 12.15
CA ASN A 145 -6.27 25.45 12.79
C ASN A 145 -6.09 25.16 14.29
N THR A 146 -6.07 23.87 14.63
CA THR A 146 -5.97 23.39 16.03
C THR A 146 -4.93 22.29 16.16
N PRO A 147 -4.21 22.21 17.29
CA PRO A 147 -3.33 21.08 17.55
C PRO A 147 -4.16 19.85 17.96
N GLU A 148 -3.67 18.67 17.59
CA GLU A 148 -4.36 17.41 17.82
C GLU A 148 -3.40 16.26 18.10
N ILE A 149 -3.90 15.22 18.78
CA ILE A 149 -3.26 13.92 18.87
C ILE A 149 -3.94 12.99 17.87
N VAL A 150 -3.17 12.46 16.92
CA VAL A 150 -3.60 11.33 16.09
C VAL A 150 -3.23 10.04 16.82
N LEU A 151 -4.23 9.20 17.12
CA LEU A 151 -4.04 7.91 17.79
C LEU A 151 -4.33 6.76 16.82
N SER A 152 -3.30 6.03 16.44
CA SER A 152 -3.37 4.91 15.48
C SER A 152 -2.96 3.59 16.10
N TYR A 153 -3.35 2.49 15.46
CA TYR A 153 -2.99 1.12 15.86
C TYR A 153 -2.15 0.47 14.75
N ASP A 154 -0.90 0.14 15.06
CA ASP A 154 0.14 -0.28 14.10
C ASP A 154 0.25 -1.81 14.00
N ARG A 155 -0.83 -2.52 14.32
CA ARG A 155 -0.90 -4.00 14.40
C ARG A 155 0.01 -4.59 15.48
N GLN A 156 -0.08 -5.90 15.62
CA GLN A 156 0.72 -6.64 16.59
C GLN A 156 2.18 -6.80 16.13
N ALA A 157 3.09 -6.81 17.09
CA ALA A 157 4.45 -7.29 16.93
C ALA A 157 4.67 -8.51 17.83
N LYS A 158 5.45 -9.47 17.33
CA LYS A 158 5.82 -10.69 18.06
C LYS A 158 7.28 -10.55 18.51
N VAL A 159 7.53 -10.74 19.79
CA VAL A 159 8.87 -10.71 20.40
C VAL A 159 9.17 -12.11 20.91
N TYR A 160 10.28 -12.70 20.49
CA TYR A 160 10.66 -14.03 20.91
C TYR A 160 10.99 -14.06 22.40
N LYS A 161 10.53 -15.09 23.12
CA LYS A 161 10.74 -15.22 24.56
C LYS A 161 12.16 -15.58 24.93
N LYS A 162 12.87 -16.32 24.07
CA LYS A 162 14.28 -16.61 24.30
C LYS A 162 15.10 -15.39 23.94
N SER A 163 16.10 -15.11 24.77
CA SER A 163 17.05 -14.05 24.50
C SER A 163 17.91 -14.39 23.28
N VAL A 164 18.58 -13.39 22.71
CA VAL A 164 19.55 -13.59 21.63
C VAL A 164 20.64 -14.57 22.07
N ALA A 165 21.17 -14.42 23.29
CA ALA A 165 22.17 -15.34 23.81
C ALA A 165 21.69 -16.80 23.80
N THR A 166 20.45 -17.05 24.27
CA THR A 166 19.88 -18.40 24.25
C THR A 166 19.60 -18.89 22.83
N PHE A 167 18.97 -18.07 21.99
CA PHE A 167 18.65 -18.42 20.61
C PHE A 167 19.90 -18.85 19.82
N LEU A 168 20.98 -18.06 19.91
CA LEU A 168 22.21 -18.38 19.22
C LEU A 168 22.89 -19.62 19.79
N SER A 169 22.93 -19.79 21.12
CA SER A 169 23.51 -21.00 21.74
C SER A 169 22.79 -22.31 21.36
N GLU A 170 21.51 -22.26 21.00
CA GLU A 170 20.73 -23.44 20.60
C GLU A 170 20.89 -23.79 19.11
N HIS A 171 21.37 -22.84 18.30
CA HIS A 171 21.36 -22.93 16.84
C HIS A 171 22.73 -22.72 16.19
N ASP A 172 23.75 -22.28 16.94
CA ASP A 172 25.13 -22.12 16.51
C ASP A 172 26.09 -22.41 17.69
N ASN A 173 26.52 -23.68 17.80
CA ASN A 173 27.47 -24.12 18.83
C ASN A 173 28.92 -23.74 18.52
N SER A 174 29.21 -23.14 17.36
CA SER A 174 30.56 -22.94 16.83
C SER A 174 31.07 -21.50 16.82
N ASN A 175 30.18 -20.50 16.93
CA ASN A 175 30.58 -19.09 16.97
C ASN A 175 30.82 -18.60 18.41
N GLU A 176 32.09 -18.38 18.76
CA GLU A 176 32.46 -17.69 20.01
C GLU A 176 32.15 -16.18 19.95
N ASN A 177 31.94 -15.61 18.74
CA ASN A 177 31.65 -14.20 18.53
C ASN A 177 30.26 -13.99 17.88
N LEU A 178 29.41 -13.23 18.57
CA LEU A 178 28.00 -12.94 18.21
C LEU A 178 27.82 -12.10 16.93
N PHE A 179 28.91 -11.58 16.37
CA PHE A 179 28.93 -10.73 15.17
C PHE A 179 29.98 -11.15 14.14
N ASP A 180 30.60 -12.33 14.27
CA ASP A 180 31.54 -12.80 13.27
C ASP A 180 30.83 -13.23 11.98
N VAL A 181 31.47 -12.94 10.86
CA VAL A 181 31.01 -13.30 9.53
C VAL A 181 31.36 -14.78 9.32
N THR A 182 30.34 -15.61 9.14
CA THR A 182 30.55 -17.00 8.70
C THR A 182 31.13 -17.03 7.28
N PRO A 183 31.93 -18.04 6.92
CA PRO A 183 32.40 -18.23 5.54
C PRO A 183 31.22 -18.22 4.55
N GLU A 184 31.46 -17.78 3.31
CA GLU A 184 30.45 -17.45 2.28
C GLU A 184 29.38 -18.54 1.97
N ASN A 185 29.49 -19.75 2.54
CA ASN A 185 28.58 -20.88 2.31
C ASN A 185 27.94 -21.47 3.58
N ALA A 186 28.11 -20.88 4.77
CA ALA A 186 27.50 -21.37 6.01
C ALA A 186 26.39 -20.43 6.53
N PHE A 187 25.21 -21.00 6.84
CA PHE A 187 24.08 -20.27 7.40
C PHE A 187 24.34 -19.87 8.85
N ASN A 188 24.36 -18.56 9.14
CA ASN A 188 24.46 -18.04 10.50
C ASN A 188 23.06 -17.63 11.02
N PRO A 189 22.55 -18.25 12.11
CA PRO A 189 21.28 -17.87 12.71
C PRO A 189 21.19 -16.38 13.12
N ALA A 190 22.32 -15.72 13.40
CA ALA A 190 22.37 -14.30 13.71
C ALA A 190 21.90 -13.41 12.54
N ASP A 191 22.03 -13.87 11.30
CA ASP A 191 21.56 -13.16 10.10
C ASP A 191 20.03 -13.04 10.02
N LEU A 192 19.32 -13.85 10.82
CA LEU A 192 17.86 -13.75 10.96
C LEU A 192 17.44 -12.59 11.87
N LEU A 193 18.36 -12.03 12.67
CA LEU A 193 18.09 -11.02 13.68
C LEU A 193 18.20 -9.61 13.08
N ILE A 194 17.06 -8.94 12.87
CA ILE A 194 17.01 -7.59 12.29
C ILE A 194 16.79 -6.53 13.38
N LYS A 195 15.73 -6.68 14.17
CA LYS A 195 15.41 -5.80 15.30
C LYS A 195 15.28 -6.60 16.58
N VAL A 196 15.62 -5.97 17.70
CA VAL A 196 15.56 -6.56 19.03
C VAL A 196 14.93 -5.58 20.02
N VAL A 197 14.34 -6.13 21.08
CA VAL A 197 14.03 -5.40 22.30
C VAL A 197 15.21 -5.60 23.25
N TYR A 198 15.93 -4.54 23.55
CA TYR A 198 16.97 -4.50 24.58
C TYR A 198 16.36 -4.02 25.90
N VAL A 199 16.60 -4.79 26.96
CA VAL A 199 16.18 -4.47 28.31
C VAL A 199 17.41 -4.21 29.16
N SER A 200 17.52 -3.03 29.75
CA SER A 200 18.57 -2.71 30.71
C SER A 200 17.98 -2.40 32.09
N TYR A 201 18.75 -2.69 33.12
CA TYR A 201 18.38 -2.44 34.51
C TYR A 201 19.34 -1.44 35.14
N TYR A 202 18.83 -0.56 35.99
CA TYR A 202 19.63 0.48 36.63
C TYR A 202 19.08 0.87 38.01
N GLY A 203 19.90 1.61 38.76
CA GLY A 203 19.67 1.96 40.17
C GLY A 203 19.97 0.81 41.12
N ASN A 204 19.89 1.08 42.43
CA ASN A 204 20.16 0.08 43.46
C ASN A 204 19.27 -1.16 43.27
N ASP A 205 19.88 -2.34 43.33
CA ASP A 205 19.23 -3.65 43.15
C ASP A 205 18.49 -3.84 41.82
N ASN A 206 18.93 -3.19 40.73
CA ASN A 206 18.28 -3.28 39.41
C ASN A 206 16.78 -2.90 39.44
N LYS A 207 16.40 -2.02 40.36
CA LYS A 207 15.01 -1.63 40.62
C LYS A 207 14.32 -1.00 39.40
N TYR A 208 15.07 -0.25 38.60
CA TYR A 208 14.52 0.42 37.42
C TYR A 208 14.85 -0.36 36.16
N LYS A 209 13.90 -0.42 35.24
CA LYS A 209 14.01 -1.11 33.96
C LYS A 209 13.81 -0.12 32.83
N ASN A 210 14.72 -0.12 31.86
CA ASN A 210 14.58 0.59 30.60
C ASN A 210 14.40 -0.43 29.47
N MET A 211 13.53 -0.12 28.51
CA MET A 211 13.30 -0.97 27.34
C MET A 211 13.45 -0.14 26.08
N GLN A 212 14.16 -0.67 25.10
CA GLN A 212 14.42 0.00 23.84
C GLN A 212 14.35 -0.99 22.68
N VAL A 213 13.67 -0.59 21.60
CA VAL A 213 13.78 -1.27 20.31
C VAL A 213 14.98 -0.72 19.56
N THR A 214 15.82 -1.60 19.03
CA THR A 214 16.99 -1.21 18.20
C THR A 214 17.26 -2.25 17.12
N LYS A 215 18.10 -1.91 16.14
CA LYS A 215 18.61 -2.88 15.17
C LYS A 215 19.62 -3.79 15.86
N TYR A 216 19.61 -5.08 15.54
CA TYR A 216 20.59 -6.03 16.09
C TYR A 216 22.03 -5.58 15.76
N SER A 217 22.27 -5.18 14.50
CA SER A 217 23.57 -4.67 14.04
C SER A 217 24.06 -3.46 14.83
N ARG A 218 23.15 -2.64 15.39
CA ARG A 218 23.51 -1.44 16.16
C ARG A 218 24.07 -1.78 17.54
N LEU A 219 23.78 -2.97 18.07
CA LEU A 219 24.38 -3.44 19.32
C LEU A 219 25.89 -3.64 19.17
N LYS A 220 26.37 -3.98 17.96
CA LYS A 220 27.80 -4.07 17.65
C LYS A 220 28.47 -2.71 17.80
N GLU A 221 27.87 -1.67 17.20
CA GLU A 221 28.36 -0.28 17.33
C GLU A 221 28.43 0.15 18.79
N TRP A 222 27.47 -0.25 19.63
CA TRP A 222 27.50 0.05 21.07
C TRP A 222 28.71 -0.57 21.77
N ILE A 223 28.98 -1.85 21.51
CA ILE A 223 30.12 -2.57 22.06
C ILE A 223 31.45 -1.96 21.57
N GLU A 224 31.55 -1.65 20.28
CA GLU A 224 32.72 -0.99 19.69
C GLU A 224 32.97 0.39 20.30
N ASN A 225 31.92 1.09 20.74
CA ASN A 225 32.02 2.36 21.47
C ASN A 225 32.21 2.18 23.00
N GLY A 226 32.40 0.95 23.48
CA GLY A 226 32.67 0.64 24.89
C GLY A 226 31.42 0.53 25.78
N GLU A 227 30.22 0.44 25.20
CA GLU A 227 28.99 0.15 25.96
C GLU A 227 28.86 -1.34 26.28
N GLU A 228 28.42 -1.68 27.48
CA GLU A 228 28.17 -3.07 27.89
C GLU A 228 26.77 -3.53 27.45
N VAL A 229 26.70 -4.62 26.67
CA VAL A 229 25.43 -5.19 26.18
C VAL A 229 25.24 -6.60 26.72
N ASP A 230 24.29 -6.77 27.64
CA ASP A 230 23.91 -8.09 28.14
C ASP A 230 22.89 -8.78 27.20
N PHE A 231 23.39 -9.69 26.36
CA PHE A 231 22.57 -10.46 25.40
C PHE A 231 21.58 -11.42 26.05
N LYS A 232 21.65 -11.67 27.37
CA LYS A 232 20.60 -12.40 28.10
C LYS A 232 19.32 -11.59 28.25
N HIS A 233 19.41 -10.27 28.10
CA HIS A 233 18.30 -9.32 28.17
C HIS A 233 18.03 -8.62 26.82
N VAL A 234 18.48 -9.24 25.71
CA VAL A 234 18.16 -8.84 24.34
C VAL A 234 17.20 -9.87 23.74
N TYR A 235 16.06 -9.45 23.21
CA TYR A 235 15.03 -10.35 22.69
C TYR A 235 14.71 -10.07 21.21
N PRO A 236 14.79 -11.07 20.32
CA PRO A 236 14.46 -10.90 18.90
C PRO A 236 13.04 -10.43 18.66
N ILE A 237 12.86 -9.47 17.75
CA ILE A 237 11.54 -9.16 17.17
C ILE A 237 11.37 -10.04 15.93
N ILE A 238 10.31 -10.83 15.89
CA ILE A 238 10.05 -11.79 14.81
C ILE A 238 9.75 -11.02 13.51
N ASN A 239 10.64 -11.20 12.53
CA ASN A 239 10.43 -10.83 11.14
C ASN A 239 10.10 -12.08 10.30
N ASN A 240 9.75 -11.93 9.02
CA ASN A 240 9.31 -13.05 8.18
C ASN A 240 10.36 -14.17 8.08
N ARG A 241 11.66 -13.84 7.95
CA ARG A 241 12.73 -14.85 7.86
C ARG A 241 12.90 -15.63 9.15
N LEU A 242 12.94 -14.92 10.29
CA LEU A 242 13.02 -15.56 11.60
C LEU A 242 11.75 -16.37 11.91
N GLY A 243 10.58 -15.87 11.52
CA GLY A 243 9.31 -16.57 11.71
C GLY A 243 9.26 -17.89 10.93
N ALA A 244 9.64 -17.86 9.66
CA ALA A 244 9.73 -19.06 8.82
C ALA A 244 10.73 -20.07 9.41
N PHE A 245 11.90 -19.61 9.88
CA PHE A 245 12.89 -20.46 10.54
C PHE A 245 12.35 -21.13 11.81
N LEU A 246 11.57 -20.40 12.61
CA LEU A 246 10.97 -20.91 13.84
C LEU A 246 9.71 -21.75 13.61
N GLY A 247 9.30 -21.98 12.35
CA GLY A 247 8.06 -22.69 12.03
C GLY A 247 6.81 -21.92 12.45
N TYR A 248 6.90 -20.60 12.63
CA TYR A 248 5.73 -19.75 12.62
C TYR A 248 5.29 -19.65 11.16
N ASP A 249 4.36 -20.52 10.76
CA ASP A 249 3.59 -20.29 9.54
C ASP A 249 3.13 -18.83 9.56
N GLU A 250 3.26 -18.13 8.43
CA GLU A 250 2.66 -16.81 8.25
C GLU A 250 1.17 -16.95 8.55
N GLU A 251 0.81 -16.73 9.81
CA GLU A 251 -0.55 -16.83 10.32
C GLU A 251 -1.42 -15.98 9.40
N GLU A 252 -2.30 -16.65 8.67
CA GLU A 252 -3.76 -16.64 8.83
C GLU A 252 -4.49 -15.28 9.00
N GLU A 253 -3.80 -14.15 9.06
CA GLU A 253 -4.43 -12.83 9.03
C GLU A 253 -5.07 -12.60 7.65
N GLU A 254 -4.49 -13.11 6.56
CA GLU A 254 -5.10 -13.08 5.22
C GLU A 254 -5.71 -14.42 4.76
N ASN A 255 -5.29 -15.55 5.36
CA ASN A 255 -5.76 -16.90 5.01
C ASN A 255 -6.85 -17.48 5.91
N GLY A 256 -7.47 -16.66 6.78
CA GLY A 256 -8.74 -17.05 7.38
C GLY A 256 -9.75 -17.30 6.25
N SER A 257 -10.55 -18.38 6.35
CA SER A 257 -11.64 -18.75 5.44
C SER A 257 -11.99 -17.66 4.43
N GLN A 258 -11.84 -17.93 3.12
CA GLN A 258 -12.21 -17.03 2.01
C GLN A 258 -13.64 -16.45 2.12
N TYR A 259 -14.45 -16.93 3.07
CA TYR A 259 -15.82 -16.55 3.33
C TYR A 259 -16.03 -15.59 4.53
N ILE A 260 -15.05 -15.38 5.44
CA ILE A 260 -15.19 -14.44 6.56
C ILE A 260 -14.50 -13.11 6.23
N LYS A 261 -15.31 -12.09 5.91
CA LYS A 261 -14.82 -10.71 5.70
C LYS A 261 -14.34 -10.14 7.03
N LYS A 262 -13.03 -10.04 7.24
CA LYS A 262 -12.46 -9.39 8.43
C LYS A 262 -12.72 -7.88 8.35
N ASN A 263 -13.57 -7.37 9.24
CA ASN A 263 -13.82 -5.93 9.34
C ASN A 263 -12.68 -5.26 10.12
N ARG A 264 -11.85 -4.49 9.40
CA ARG A 264 -10.71 -3.77 9.98
C ARG A 264 -11.14 -2.61 10.88
N TYR A 265 -12.25 -1.92 10.57
CA TYR A 265 -12.72 -0.80 11.38
C TYR A 265 -13.04 -1.23 12.80
N THR A 266 -13.84 -2.29 12.98
CA THR A 266 -14.22 -2.74 14.33
C THR A 266 -13.01 -3.26 15.12
N LYS A 267 -12.08 -3.99 14.47
CA LYS A 267 -10.82 -4.44 15.09
C LYS A 267 -9.96 -3.26 15.55
N TYR A 268 -9.70 -2.29 14.68
CA TYR A 268 -8.78 -1.18 14.98
C TYR A 268 -9.41 -0.19 15.95
N LEU A 269 -10.66 0.21 15.71
CA LEU A 269 -11.34 1.19 16.56
C LEU A 269 -11.50 0.64 17.98
N SER A 270 -11.87 -0.63 18.17
CA SER A 270 -11.96 -1.18 19.54
C SER A 270 -10.64 -1.05 20.32
N LYS A 271 -9.49 -1.30 19.67
CA LYS A 271 -8.15 -1.10 20.25
C LYS A 271 -7.87 0.39 20.52
N ILE A 272 -8.14 1.26 19.56
CA ILE A 272 -7.93 2.72 19.66
C ILE A 272 -8.77 3.32 20.79
N PHE A 273 -10.07 3.00 20.86
CA PHE A 273 -10.96 3.45 21.93
C PHE A 273 -10.49 2.95 23.30
N GLY A 274 -10.10 1.67 23.40
CA GLY A 274 -9.56 1.08 24.62
C GLY A 274 -8.29 1.81 25.10
N PHE A 275 -7.37 2.09 24.18
CA PHE A 275 -6.14 2.82 24.49
C PHE A 275 -6.43 4.26 24.95
N LYS A 276 -7.25 5.00 24.20
CA LYS A 276 -7.65 6.37 24.54
C LYS A 276 -8.23 6.43 25.95
N ASN A 277 -9.22 5.60 26.25
CA ASN A 277 -9.93 5.65 27.53
C ASN A 277 -9.01 5.28 28.69
N LYS A 278 -8.10 4.31 28.49
CA LYS A 278 -7.20 3.84 29.55
C LYS A 278 -6.05 4.81 29.84
N TYR A 279 -5.49 5.47 28.82
CA TYR A 279 -4.25 6.25 28.97
C TYR A 279 -4.44 7.74 28.68
N LEU A 280 -5.12 8.12 27.60
CA LEU A 280 -5.18 9.51 27.15
C LEU A 280 -6.29 10.33 27.83
N SER A 281 -7.40 9.68 28.23
CA SER A 281 -8.50 10.33 28.95
C SER A 281 -8.23 10.50 30.45
N THR A 282 -7.06 10.09 30.95
CA THR A 282 -6.71 10.19 32.38
C THR A 282 -6.38 11.63 32.78
N THR A 283 -6.71 12.02 34.02
CA THR A 283 -6.34 13.35 34.56
C THR A 283 -4.83 13.58 34.55
N GLU A 284 -4.03 12.53 34.73
CA GLU A 284 -2.56 12.61 34.67
C GLU A 284 -2.07 12.97 33.27
N PHE A 285 -2.56 12.29 32.22
CA PHE A 285 -2.18 12.60 30.85
C PHE A 285 -2.71 13.98 30.43
N LYS A 286 -3.94 14.34 30.80
CA LYS A 286 -4.53 15.64 30.48
C LYS A 286 -3.78 16.85 31.05
N LYS A 287 -3.02 16.66 32.14
CA LYS A 287 -2.10 17.70 32.66
C LYS A 287 -0.93 17.99 31.71
N ILE A 288 -0.54 17.00 30.91
CA ILE A 288 0.52 17.14 29.89
C ILE A 288 -0.08 17.74 28.62
N ILE A 289 -1.15 17.11 28.12
CA ILE A 289 -1.86 17.51 26.90
C ILE A 289 -3.37 17.45 27.16
N PRO A 290 -4.08 18.59 27.23
CA PRO A 290 -5.50 18.62 27.57
C PRO A 290 -6.37 18.19 26.39
N VAL A 291 -6.26 16.92 26.00
CA VAL A 291 -7.02 16.31 24.90
C VAL A 291 -8.52 16.25 25.17
N SER A 292 -9.31 16.41 24.11
CA SER A 292 -10.76 16.23 24.12
C SER A 292 -11.17 14.82 24.59
N ASP A 293 -12.36 14.72 25.20
CA ASP A 293 -12.96 13.45 25.57
C ASP A 293 -13.59 12.70 24.40
N THR A 294 -13.88 13.38 23.31
CA THR A 294 -14.43 12.79 22.09
C THR A 294 -13.43 12.89 20.95
N PHE A 295 -13.51 11.92 20.05
CA PHE A 295 -12.83 11.99 18.76
C PHE A 295 -13.37 13.17 17.93
N THR A 296 -12.53 13.74 17.06
CA THR A 296 -12.90 14.89 16.23
C THR A 296 -14.03 14.51 15.28
N GLN A 297 -15.16 15.19 15.38
CA GLN A 297 -16.26 15.08 14.42
C GLN A 297 -15.89 15.81 13.13
N VAL A 298 -16.25 15.22 11.98
CA VAL A 298 -15.93 15.79 10.67
C VAL A 298 -17.15 15.84 9.76
N THR A 299 -17.23 16.88 8.94
CA THR A 299 -18.21 16.98 7.86
C THR A 299 -17.57 16.50 6.56
N PRO A 300 -18.13 15.48 5.89
CA PRO A 300 -17.58 15.01 4.65
C PRO A 300 -17.99 15.91 3.49
N GLY A 301 -17.08 16.10 2.54
CA GLY A 301 -17.45 16.37 1.17
C GLY A 301 -17.93 15.09 0.46
N THR A 302 -18.50 15.26 -0.73
CA THR A 302 -19.02 14.16 -1.54
C THR A 302 -18.54 14.25 -2.97
N THR A 303 -18.13 13.12 -3.52
CA THR A 303 -18.04 12.94 -4.96
C THR A 303 -19.40 13.21 -5.62
N SER A 304 -19.38 13.71 -6.85
CA SER A 304 -20.59 13.99 -7.62
C SER A 304 -21.46 12.73 -7.76
N PRO A 305 -22.80 12.84 -7.71
CA PRO A 305 -23.69 11.69 -7.85
C PRO A 305 -23.49 10.88 -9.14
N ASP A 306 -23.06 11.53 -10.22
CA ASP A 306 -22.78 10.88 -11.50
C ASP A 306 -21.43 10.17 -11.53
N SER A 307 -20.51 10.51 -10.61
CA SER A 307 -19.19 9.87 -10.52
C SER A 307 -19.28 8.36 -10.30
N LYS A 308 -20.41 7.83 -9.82
CA LYS A 308 -20.66 6.38 -9.65
C LYS A 308 -21.37 5.70 -10.83
N GLN A 309 -21.65 6.38 -11.93
CA GLN A 309 -22.27 5.80 -13.13
C GLN A 309 -21.23 5.26 -14.12
N LEU A 310 -21.52 4.10 -14.74
CA LEU A 310 -20.72 3.47 -15.80
C LEU A 310 -21.57 3.23 -17.04
N ILE A 311 -20.93 3.12 -18.20
CA ILE A 311 -21.58 2.78 -19.48
C ILE A 311 -21.03 1.45 -19.99
N PHE A 312 -21.93 0.54 -20.33
CA PHE A 312 -21.68 -0.80 -20.87
C PHE A 312 -22.19 -0.92 -22.31
N GLY A 313 -22.17 -2.14 -22.85
CA GLY A 313 -22.75 -2.45 -24.16
C GLY A 313 -24.18 -1.94 -24.32
N LYS A 314 -24.52 -1.57 -25.56
CA LYS A 314 -25.82 -1.00 -25.93
C LYS A 314 -26.14 0.30 -25.17
N ASN A 315 -25.12 1.06 -24.76
CA ASN A 315 -25.22 2.30 -23.97
C ASN A 315 -26.00 2.15 -22.66
N ARG A 316 -26.04 0.95 -22.09
CA ARG A 316 -26.71 0.71 -20.81
C ARG A 316 -25.88 1.29 -19.68
N ARG A 317 -26.55 2.00 -18.76
CA ARG A 317 -25.93 2.57 -17.57
C ARG A 317 -26.17 1.69 -16.36
N ASP A 318 -25.13 1.49 -15.56
CA ASP A 318 -25.23 0.84 -14.26
C ASP A 318 -24.12 1.37 -13.34
N MET A 319 -24.35 1.35 -12.04
CA MET A 319 -23.31 1.67 -11.05
C MET A 319 -22.50 0.43 -10.67
N ILE A 320 -23.07 -0.76 -10.89
CA ILE A 320 -22.52 -2.05 -10.48
C ILE A 320 -21.96 -2.76 -11.72
N PRO A 321 -20.62 -2.90 -11.85
CA PRO A 321 -20.00 -3.58 -12.98
C PRO A 321 -20.58 -4.97 -13.22
N GLN A 322 -20.75 -5.78 -12.16
CA GLN A 322 -21.25 -7.16 -12.24
C GLN A 322 -22.60 -7.27 -12.95
N ARG A 323 -23.49 -6.29 -12.79
CA ARG A 323 -24.77 -6.23 -13.49
C ARG A 323 -24.59 -5.71 -14.90
N GLY A 324 -23.90 -4.58 -15.02
CA GLY A 324 -23.75 -3.84 -16.27
C GLY A 324 -23.13 -4.66 -17.39
N VAL A 325 -22.09 -5.44 -17.09
CA VAL A 325 -21.36 -6.26 -18.10
C VAL A 325 -22.24 -7.31 -18.79
N ASN A 326 -23.38 -7.68 -18.19
CA ASN A 326 -24.30 -8.62 -18.83
C ASN A 326 -25.04 -8.02 -20.05
N ASN A 327 -24.89 -6.72 -20.30
CA ASN A 327 -25.36 -6.05 -21.52
C ASN A 327 -24.37 -6.11 -22.68
N GLY A 328 -23.18 -6.69 -22.46
CA GLY A 328 -22.07 -6.72 -23.40
C GLY A 328 -21.01 -5.65 -23.15
N PRO A 329 -19.88 -5.70 -23.86
CA PRO A 329 -18.80 -4.73 -23.70
C PRO A 329 -19.20 -3.37 -24.29
N PHE A 330 -18.65 -2.29 -23.74
CA PHE A 330 -18.77 -0.96 -24.36
C PHE A 330 -18.11 -0.91 -25.74
N LYS A 331 -16.95 -1.56 -25.89
CA LYS A 331 -16.22 -1.72 -27.16
C LYS A 331 -15.73 -3.15 -27.31
N GLN A 332 -15.98 -3.74 -28.47
CA GLN A 332 -15.49 -5.06 -28.84
C GLN A 332 -13.95 -5.10 -28.98
N PRO A 333 -13.30 -6.28 -28.92
CA PRO A 333 -11.89 -6.45 -29.25
C PRO A 333 -11.51 -5.89 -30.62
N ARG A 334 -10.22 -5.55 -30.80
CA ARG A 334 -9.70 -5.03 -32.08
C ARG A 334 -9.70 -6.09 -33.19
N HIS A 335 -9.62 -7.37 -32.81
CA HIS A 335 -9.54 -8.49 -33.74
C HIS A 335 -10.87 -9.22 -33.82
N THR A 336 -11.28 -9.59 -35.04
CA THR A 336 -12.54 -10.32 -35.32
C THR A 336 -12.33 -11.83 -35.48
N ASN A 337 -11.15 -12.26 -35.94
CA ASN A 337 -10.77 -13.68 -36.03
C ASN A 337 -9.93 -14.08 -34.80
N ILE A 338 -10.61 -14.54 -33.75
CA ILE A 338 -9.97 -14.98 -32.50
C ILE A 338 -10.10 -16.50 -32.36
N GLN A 339 -8.98 -17.16 -32.10
CA GLN A 339 -8.91 -18.59 -31.84
C GLN A 339 -8.31 -18.86 -30.47
N MET A 340 -8.95 -19.71 -29.67
CA MET A 340 -8.44 -20.13 -28.37
C MET A 340 -7.90 -21.56 -28.41
N PHE A 341 -6.82 -21.80 -27.66
CA PHE A 341 -6.22 -23.11 -27.46
C PHE A 341 -5.84 -23.30 -25.98
N PHE A 342 -5.59 -24.54 -25.58
CA PHE A 342 -5.33 -24.91 -24.20
C PHE A 342 -3.89 -25.35 -23.97
N ILE A 343 -3.33 -24.90 -22.85
CA ILE A 343 -2.09 -25.42 -22.27
C ILE A 343 -2.50 -26.00 -20.91
N VAL A 344 -2.26 -27.28 -20.68
CA VAL A 344 -2.86 -28.01 -19.55
C VAL A 344 -1.95 -29.16 -19.07
N PRO A 345 -1.93 -29.48 -17.76
CA PRO A 345 -1.34 -30.73 -17.28
C PRO A 345 -1.99 -31.94 -17.96
N ARG A 346 -1.21 -32.97 -18.28
CA ARG A 346 -1.72 -34.13 -19.00
C ARG A 346 -2.92 -34.80 -18.33
N GLU A 347 -2.93 -34.85 -17.01
CA GLU A 347 -4.03 -35.41 -16.22
C GLU A 347 -5.36 -34.62 -16.32
N HIS A 348 -5.30 -33.35 -16.72
CA HIS A 348 -6.46 -32.44 -16.77
C HIS A 348 -6.95 -32.14 -18.19
N VAL A 349 -6.49 -32.88 -19.20
CA VAL A 349 -6.92 -32.70 -20.59
C VAL A 349 -8.43 -32.84 -20.73
N THR A 350 -9.06 -33.77 -20.01
CA THR A 350 -10.52 -33.98 -20.07
C THR A 350 -11.29 -32.77 -19.57
N ASN A 351 -10.77 -32.05 -18.56
CA ASN A 351 -11.40 -30.83 -18.01
C ASN A 351 -11.45 -29.69 -19.03
N THR A 352 -10.60 -29.69 -20.06
CA THR A 352 -10.63 -28.67 -21.11
C THR A 352 -11.88 -28.74 -21.98
N ASN A 353 -12.49 -29.92 -22.13
CA ASN A 353 -13.73 -30.09 -22.90
C ASN A 353 -14.89 -29.33 -22.25
N ASP A 354 -15.07 -29.50 -20.94
CA ASP A 354 -16.10 -28.82 -20.16
C ASP A 354 -15.82 -27.32 -20.13
N LEU A 355 -14.58 -26.92 -19.82
CA LEU A 355 -14.20 -25.51 -19.77
C LEU A 355 -14.40 -24.81 -21.13
N SER A 356 -14.06 -25.47 -22.24
CA SER A 356 -14.30 -24.93 -23.59
C SER A 356 -15.79 -24.73 -23.86
N THR A 357 -16.63 -25.65 -23.35
CA THR A 357 -18.09 -25.54 -23.44
C THR A 357 -18.59 -24.38 -22.60
N TYR A 358 -18.11 -24.23 -21.37
CA TYR A 358 -18.47 -23.13 -20.47
C TYR A 358 -18.09 -21.77 -21.07
N LEU A 359 -16.88 -21.66 -21.62
CA LEU A 359 -16.39 -20.44 -22.26
C LEU A 359 -17.19 -20.11 -23.53
N ARG A 360 -17.62 -21.07 -24.33
CA ARG A 360 -18.33 -20.78 -25.60
C ARG A 360 -19.83 -20.67 -25.46
N LYS A 361 -20.45 -21.57 -24.71
CA LYS A 361 -21.92 -21.71 -24.58
C LYS A 361 -22.46 -21.16 -23.27
N GLY A 362 -21.59 -20.89 -22.29
CA GLY A 362 -21.97 -20.42 -20.97
C GLY A 362 -21.96 -21.50 -19.90
N TYR A 363 -22.03 -21.05 -18.65
CA TYR A 363 -22.10 -21.88 -17.44
C TYR A 363 -22.99 -21.17 -16.42
N LYS A 364 -24.17 -21.73 -16.17
CA LYS A 364 -25.18 -21.13 -15.29
C LYS A 364 -25.48 -19.68 -15.69
N ALA A 365 -25.32 -18.71 -14.79
CA ALA A 365 -25.55 -17.28 -15.08
C ALA A 365 -24.53 -16.65 -16.07
N PHE A 366 -23.41 -17.31 -16.35
CA PHE A 366 -22.42 -16.84 -17.32
C PHE A 366 -22.85 -17.19 -18.74
N GLY A 367 -23.01 -16.20 -19.61
CA GLY A 367 -23.55 -16.39 -20.97
C GLY A 367 -22.54 -16.72 -22.07
N GLY A 368 -21.32 -17.15 -21.72
CA GLY A 368 -20.25 -17.43 -22.69
C GLY A 368 -19.49 -16.18 -23.13
N LEU A 369 -18.28 -16.35 -23.66
CA LEU A 369 -17.36 -15.28 -24.08
C LEU A 369 -18.00 -14.33 -25.06
N PHE A 370 -18.75 -14.83 -26.05
CA PHE A 370 -19.42 -13.99 -27.06
C PHE A 370 -20.27 -12.88 -26.42
N LYS A 371 -20.96 -13.16 -25.32
CA LYS A 371 -21.76 -12.16 -24.60
C LYS A 371 -20.91 -10.99 -24.07
N TYR A 372 -19.65 -11.22 -23.73
CA TYR A 372 -18.75 -10.23 -23.11
C TYR A 372 -17.70 -9.69 -24.08
N THR A 373 -17.51 -10.32 -25.24
CA THR A 373 -16.59 -9.87 -26.29
C THR A 373 -17.30 -9.26 -27.49
N ASP A 374 -18.57 -9.61 -27.73
CA ASP A 374 -19.32 -9.29 -28.96
C ASP A 374 -18.64 -9.78 -30.26
N VAL A 375 -17.65 -10.66 -30.10
CA VAL A 375 -16.86 -11.27 -31.18
C VAL A 375 -16.74 -12.77 -30.92
N PRO A 376 -17.01 -13.64 -31.91
CA PRO A 376 -16.85 -15.08 -31.75
C PRO A 376 -15.41 -15.48 -31.39
N VAL A 377 -15.25 -16.28 -30.33
CA VAL A 377 -13.99 -16.93 -29.99
C VAL A 377 -14.12 -18.41 -30.34
N SER A 378 -13.42 -18.82 -31.40
CA SER A 378 -13.44 -20.19 -31.90
C SER A 378 -12.33 -21.03 -31.27
N LEU A 379 -12.40 -22.36 -31.41
CA LEU A 379 -11.30 -23.24 -31.01
C LEU A 379 -10.27 -23.29 -32.12
N ALA A 380 -8.99 -23.18 -31.77
CA ALA A 380 -7.90 -23.51 -32.67
C ALA A 380 -7.92 -25.02 -33.01
N PRO A 381 -7.31 -25.42 -34.14
CA PRO A 381 -7.10 -26.83 -34.45
C PRO A 381 -6.40 -27.60 -33.32
N LYS A 382 -6.68 -28.91 -33.19
CA LYS A 382 -6.22 -29.71 -32.04
C LYS A 382 -4.70 -29.69 -31.84
N ASN A 383 -3.92 -29.56 -32.91
CA ASN A 383 -2.47 -29.49 -32.86
C ASN A 383 -1.95 -28.21 -32.18
N PHE A 384 -2.78 -27.21 -31.88
CA PHE A 384 -2.36 -26.03 -31.11
C PHE A 384 -2.40 -26.29 -29.60
N ASN A 385 -3.18 -27.26 -29.13
CA ASN A 385 -3.26 -27.58 -27.70
C ASN A 385 -1.97 -28.27 -27.22
N LEU A 386 -1.61 -28.05 -25.96
CA LEU A 386 -0.48 -28.69 -25.29
C LEU A 386 -0.92 -29.37 -24.00
N ALA A 387 -0.57 -30.65 -23.87
CA ALA A 387 -0.65 -31.41 -22.63
C ALA A 387 0.78 -31.66 -22.11
N PHE A 388 1.20 -30.93 -21.08
CA PHE A 388 2.53 -31.03 -20.50
C PHE A 388 2.56 -31.98 -19.29
N GLU A 389 3.74 -32.54 -19.00
CA GLU A 389 3.94 -33.49 -17.89
C GLU A 389 4.60 -32.83 -16.67
N ASN A 390 5.53 -31.90 -16.89
CA ASN A 390 6.29 -31.31 -15.81
C ASN A 390 5.50 -30.22 -15.08
N LEU A 391 4.90 -30.57 -13.94
CA LEU A 391 4.12 -29.62 -13.12
C LEU A 391 4.98 -28.56 -12.43
N GLU A 392 6.26 -28.87 -12.17
CA GLU A 392 7.22 -27.98 -11.50
C GLU A 392 7.83 -26.96 -12.46
N ASN A 393 8.10 -27.38 -13.70
CA ASN A 393 8.64 -26.51 -14.75
C ASN A 393 8.12 -26.91 -16.15
N PRO A 394 6.91 -26.44 -16.53
CA PRO A 394 6.35 -26.74 -17.85
C PRO A 394 6.93 -25.89 -18.99
N LEU A 395 7.80 -24.92 -18.68
CA LEU A 395 8.29 -23.94 -19.65
C LEU A 395 8.96 -24.59 -20.88
N PRO A 396 9.86 -25.59 -20.75
CA PRO A 396 10.52 -26.17 -21.94
C PRO A 396 9.53 -26.87 -22.89
N GLU A 397 8.54 -27.60 -22.34
CA GLU A 397 7.50 -28.25 -23.15
C GLU A 397 6.63 -27.21 -23.87
N ILE A 398 6.32 -26.10 -23.19
CA ILE A 398 5.58 -24.98 -23.76
C ILE A 398 6.37 -24.30 -24.87
N GLU A 399 7.64 -23.97 -24.66
CA GLU A 399 8.47 -23.31 -25.67
C GLU A 399 8.63 -24.17 -26.93
N ASN A 400 8.96 -25.46 -26.78
CA ASN A 400 9.05 -26.39 -27.91
C ASN A 400 7.74 -26.40 -28.72
N LYS A 401 6.60 -26.47 -28.02
CA LYS A 401 5.30 -26.46 -28.70
C LYS A 401 5.03 -25.15 -29.45
N LEU A 402 5.43 -24.04 -28.84
CA LEU A 402 5.23 -22.72 -29.42
C LEU A 402 6.18 -22.45 -30.60
N ASP A 403 7.29 -23.18 -30.72
CA ASP A 403 8.20 -23.14 -31.87
C ASP A 403 7.74 -24.02 -33.03
N ASP A 404 7.10 -25.15 -32.73
CA ASP A 404 6.62 -26.11 -33.74
C ASP A 404 5.34 -25.67 -34.47
N VAL A 405 4.68 -24.61 -34.00
CA VAL A 405 3.35 -24.18 -34.48
C VAL A 405 3.37 -22.75 -34.97
N ASP A 406 2.79 -22.52 -36.15
CA ASP A 406 2.62 -21.18 -36.72
C ASP A 406 1.38 -20.48 -36.13
N PHE A 407 1.61 -19.32 -35.49
CA PHE A 407 0.58 -18.48 -34.87
C PHE A 407 0.24 -17.21 -35.66
N THR A 408 0.46 -17.20 -36.99
CA THR A 408 0.22 -16.00 -37.82
C THR A 408 -1.20 -15.88 -38.40
N GLY A 409 -1.96 -16.98 -38.50
CA GLY A 409 -3.25 -17.02 -39.22
C GLY A 409 -4.47 -16.42 -38.51
N ALA A 410 -4.37 -16.08 -37.22
CA ALA A 410 -5.44 -15.51 -36.42
C ALA A 410 -4.88 -14.76 -35.21
N LYS A 411 -5.74 -14.08 -34.44
CA LYS A 411 -5.36 -13.66 -33.08
C LYS A 411 -5.56 -14.83 -32.13
N TYR A 412 -4.48 -15.32 -31.53
CA TYR A 412 -4.53 -16.46 -30.63
C TYR A 412 -4.67 -16.07 -29.16
N LEU A 413 -5.48 -16.84 -28.44
CA LEU A 413 -5.72 -16.76 -27.01
C LEU A 413 -5.35 -18.10 -26.35
N ALA A 414 -4.32 -18.11 -25.52
CA ALA A 414 -3.96 -19.27 -24.72
C ALA A 414 -4.78 -19.30 -23.41
N ILE A 415 -5.53 -20.37 -23.17
CA ILE A 415 -6.11 -20.68 -21.87
C ILE A 415 -5.16 -21.64 -21.16
N TYR A 416 -4.44 -21.13 -20.15
CA TYR A 416 -3.43 -21.88 -19.42
C TYR A 416 -3.97 -22.36 -18.08
N LEU A 417 -4.18 -23.67 -17.94
CA LEU A 417 -4.46 -24.30 -16.66
C LEU A 417 -3.15 -24.53 -15.93
N THR A 418 -2.84 -23.67 -14.96
CA THR A 418 -1.52 -23.65 -14.31
C THR A 418 -1.56 -24.40 -12.97
N PRO A 419 -0.61 -25.33 -12.73
CA PRO A 419 -0.41 -25.93 -11.41
C PRO A 419 0.30 -24.96 -10.45
N ILE A 420 1.01 -23.97 -11.00
CA ILE A 420 1.76 -22.96 -10.24
C ILE A 420 0.95 -21.67 -10.21
N GLY A 421 0.59 -21.21 -9.01
CA GLY A 421 -0.10 -19.94 -8.81
C GLY A 421 0.86 -18.76 -8.64
N LYS A 422 0.38 -17.56 -8.92
CA LYS A 422 1.09 -16.30 -8.61
C LYS A 422 1.42 -16.10 -7.11
N ASN A 423 0.70 -16.81 -6.24
CA ASN A 423 0.85 -16.75 -4.78
C ASN A 423 1.64 -17.94 -4.23
N THR A 424 2.24 -18.78 -5.09
CA THR A 424 3.05 -19.92 -4.67
C THR A 424 4.22 -19.44 -3.80
N LYS A 425 4.45 -20.09 -2.65
CA LYS A 425 5.48 -19.66 -1.68
C LYS A 425 6.91 -19.74 -2.27
N ALA A 426 7.19 -20.77 -3.07
CA ALA A 426 8.48 -20.97 -3.72
C ALA A 426 8.75 -19.89 -4.77
N LYS A 427 9.82 -19.10 -4.56
CA LYS A 427 10.22 -17.98 -5.44
C LYS A 427 10.55 -18.45 -6.85
N GLU A 428 11.20 -19.60 -6.99
CA GLU A 428 11.59 -20.18 -8.29
C GLU A 428 10.36 -20.59 -9.11
N GLN A 429 9.37 -21.25 -8.50
CA GLN A 429 8.12 -21.61 -9.16
C GLN A 429 7.35 -20.36 -9.63
N ARG A 430 7.25 -19.30 -8.80
CA ARG A 430 6.62 -18.03 -9.24
C ARG A 430 7.31 -17.44 -10.47
N ASN A 431 8.64 -17.55 -10.56
CA ASN A 431 9.40 -17.07 -11.71
C ASN A 431 9.01 -17.82 -13.00
N ILE A 432 8.83 -19.14 -12.92
CA ILE A 432 8.40 -19.98 -14.06
C ILE A 432 7.04 -19.52 -14.60
N TYR A 433 6.08 -19.20 -13.72
CA TYR A 433 4.77 -18.65 -14.13
C TYR A 433 4.91 -17.38 -14.99
N TYR A 434 5.82 -16.47 -14.62
CA TYR A 434 6.08 -15.26 -15.41
C TYR A 434 6.82 -15.54 -16.72
N LYS A 435 7.74 -16.51 -16.74
CA LYS A 435 8.43 -16.95 -17.96
C LYS A 435 7.49 -17.57 -19.00
N VAL A 436 6.51 -18.37 -18.57
CA VAL A 436 5.48 -18.90 -19.47
C VAL A 436 4.68 -17.76 -20.11
N LYS A 437 4.33 -16.73 -19.33
CA LYS A 437 3.68 -15.53 -19.86
C LYS A 437 4.57 -14.79 -20.86
N GLU A 438 5.86 -14.63 -20.58
CA GLU A 438 6.84 -14.04 -21.50
C GLU A 438 6.90 -14.82 -22.83
N ALA A 439 6.98 -16.15 -22.78
CA ALA A 439 7.07 -17.00 -23.97
C ALA A 439 5.86 -16.88 -24.91
N LEU A 440 4.66 -16.77 -24.35
CA LEU A 440 3.42 -16.53 -25.11
C LEU A 440 3.41 -15.13 -25.73
N LEU A 441 3.81 -14.13 -24.96
CA LEU A 441 3.82 -12.75 -25.41
C LEU A 441 4.85 -12.47 -26.52
N LYS A 442 6.03 -13.13 -26.49
CA LYS A 442 7.02 -13.08 -27.58
C LYS A 442 6.46 -13.54 -28.94
N ARG A 443 5.40 -14.34 -28.93
CA ARG A 443 4.69 -14.84 -30.13
C ARG A 443 3.36 -14.11 -30.38
N ASN A 444 3.14 -12.96 -29.74
CA ASN A 444 1.91 -12.17 -29.84
C ASN A 444 0.65 -12.95 -29.41
N ILE A 445 0.80 -13.93 -28.51
CA ILE A 445 -0.31 -14.73 -27.98
C ILE A 445 -0.79 -14.10 -26.68
N SER A 446 -2.06 -13.69 -26.65
CA SER A 446 -2.70 -13.24 -25.41
C SER A 446 -2.97 -14.45 -24.52
N SER A 447 -2.83 -14.33 -23.21
CA SER A 447 -3.02 -15.47 -22.29
C SER A 447 -3.94 -15.16 -21.12
N GLN A 448 -4.74 -16.17 -20.75
CA GLN A 448 -5.54 -16.18 -19.54
C GLN A 448 -5.20 -17.43 -18.72
N CYS A 449 -4.59 -17.20 -17.56
CA CYS A 449 -4.23 -18.28 -16.65
C CYS A 449 -5.38 -18.56 -15.67
N ILE A 450 -5.58 -19.85 -15.36
CA ILE A 450 -6.56 -20.35 -14.39
C ILE A 450 -5.82 -21.35 -13.51
N GLU A 451 -5.78 -21.13 -12.20
CA GLU A 451 -5.18 -22.08 -11.25
C GLU A 451 -6.05 -23.34 -11.20
N THR A 452 -5.48 -24.48 -11.61
CA THR A 452 -6.24 -25.71 -11.88
C THR A 452 -6.98 -26.21 -10.64
N ASP A 453 -6.28 -26.32 -9.50
CA ASP A 453 -6.86 -26.82 -8.25
C ASP A 453 -8.01 -25.94 -7.73
N LYS A 454 -7.85 -24.61 -7.86
CA LYS A 454 -8.88 -23.65 -7.46
C LYS A 454 -10.12 -23.79 -8.33
N MET A 455 -9.94 -23.94 -9.65
CA MET A 455 -11.05 -24.17 -10.58
C MET A 455 -11.82 -25.45 -10.20
N LEU A 456 -11.11 -26.56 -10.03
CA LEU A 456 -11.74 -27.85 -9.71
C LEU A 456 -12.48 -27.82 -8.36
N THR A 457 -11.87 -27.18 -7.35
CA THR A 457 -12.49 -27.00 -6.02
C THR A 457 -13.80 -26.22 -6.11
N VAL A 458 -13.81 -25.11 -6.85
CA VAL A 458 -15.02 -24.28 -7.00
C VAL A 458 -16.09 -25.03 -7.80
N LEU A 459 -15.73 -25.71 -8.90
CA LEU A 459 -16.67 -26.50 -9.70
C LEU A 459 -17.33 -27.63 -8.88
N LYS A 460 -16.54 -28.34 -8.07
CA LYS A 460 -17.05 -29.35 -7.13
C LYS A 460 -18.05 -28.74 -6.15
N THR A 461 -17.68 -27.60 -5.54
CA THR A 461 -18.53 -26.89 -4.58
C THR A 461 -19.84 -26.41 -5.22
N ASP A 462 -19.79 -25.92 -6.46
CA ASP A 462 -20.95 -25.47 -7.23
C ASP A 462 -21.91 -26.63 -7.56
N ALA A 463 -21.37 -27.82 -7.84
CA ALA A 463 -22.15 -29.04 -8.08
C ALA A 463 -22.82 -29.56 -6.80
N GLU A 464 -22.08 -29.61 -5.69
CA GLU A 464 -22.58 -30.12 -4.41
C GLU A 464 -23.63 -29.20 -3.76
N ASN A 465 -23.47 -27.87 -3.88
CA ASN A 465 -24.29 -26.90 -3.16
C ASN A 465 -25.26 -26.10 -4.05
N GLY A 466 -25.35 -26.42 -5.35
CA GLY A 466 -26.17 -25.67 -6.30
C GLY A 466 -25.78 -24.19 -6.42
N LYS A 467 -24.50 -23.86 -6.22
CA LYS A 467 -23.98 -22.47 -6.24
C LYS A 467 -23.44 -22.08 -7.61
N ASP A 468 -23.31 -20.77 -7.86
CA ASP A 468 -22.84 -20.23 -9.17
C ASP A 468 -21.48 -19.53 -9.06
N ALA A 469 -20.64 -19.95 -8.12
CA ALA A 469 -19.39 -19.24 -7.82
C ALA A 469 -18.46 -19.20 -9.04
N PHE A 470 -18.36 -20.30 -9.80
CA PHE A 470 -17.53 -20.36 -10.98
C PHE A 470 -18.07 -19.48 -12.13
N ALA A 471 -19.39 -19.28 -12.22
CA ALA A 471 -19.97 -18.35 -13.20
C ALA A 471 -19.45 -16.92 -13.01
N TYR A 472 -19.28 -16.47 -11.76
CA TYR A 472 -18.69 -15.16 -11.46
C TYR A 472 -17.19 -15.10 -11.77
N THR A 473 -16.46 -16.20 -11.58
CA THR A 473 -15.06 -16.32 -12.03
C THR A 473 -14.96 -16.20 -13.55
N LEU A 474 -15.82 -16.88 -14.30
CA LEU A 474 -15.88 -16.81 -15.76
C LEU A 474 -16.27 -15.41 -16.26
N GLN A 475 -17.15 -14.69 -15.56
CA GLN A 475 -17.43 -13.28 -15.88
C GLN A 475 -16.16 -12.42 -15.78
N ASN A 476 -15.40 -12.53 -14.68
CA ASN A 476 -14.13 -11.79 -14.52
C ASN A 476 -13.12 -12.16 -15.62
N ILE A 477 -13.00 -13.45 -15.93
CA ILE A 477 -12.14 -13.96 -17.00
C ILE A 477 -12.53 -13.35 -18.36
N ALA A 478 -13.81 -13.33 -18.69
CA ALA A 478 -14.29 -12.83 -19.98
C ALA A 478 -14.04 -11.32 -20.16
N ILE A 479 -14.21 -10.53 -19.09
CA ILE A 479 -13.90 -9.09 -19.07
C ILE A 479 -12.41 -8.86 -19.30
N ALA A 480 -11.54 -9.59 -18.59
CA ALA A 480 -10.10 -9.48 -18.75
C ALA A 480 -9.66 -9.91 -20.16
N ILE A 481 -10.27 -10.95 -20.73
CA ILE A 481 -10.04 -11.37 -22.13
C ILE A 481 -10.42 -10.25 -23.11
N ASN A 482 -11.60 -9.63 -22.96
CA ASN A 482 -12.01 -8.51 -23.80
C ASN A 482 -10.96 -7.38 -23.78
N ALA A 483 -10.52 -6.97 -22.58
CA ALA A 483 -9.51 -5.93 -22.41
C ALA A 483 -8.12 -6.31 -22.97
N LYS A 484 -7.66 -7.55 -22.76
CA LYS A 484 -6.40 -8.08 -23.31
C LYS A 484 -6.37 -8.09 -24.83
N LEU A 485 -7.53 -8.24 -25.46
CA LEU A 485 -7.70 -8.23 -26.92
C LEU A 485 -8.03 -6.82 -27.47
N GLY A 486 -7.83 -5.77 -26.66
CA GLY A 486 -7.98 -4.36 -27.04
C GLY A 486 -9.42 -3.83 -27.01
N GLY A 487 -10.35 -4.58 -26.41
CA GLY A 487 -11.71 -4.12 -26.15
C GLY A 487 -11.82 -3.24 -24.90
N THR A 488 -12.99 -2.66 -24.71
CA THR A 488 -13.34 -1.85 -23.53
C THR A 488 -14.58 -2.45 -22.89
N PRO A 489 -14.45 -3.17 -21.76
CA PRO A 489 -15.61 -3.79 -21.11
C PRO A 489 -16.67 -2.77 -20.68
N TRP A 490 -16.25 -1.68 -20.07
CA TRP A 490 -17.09 -0.53 -19.69
C TRP A 490 -16.24 0.71 -19.47
N ARG A 491 -16.88 1.89 -19.50
CA ARG A 491 -16.23 3.19 -19.26
C ARG A 491 -16.99 4.02 -18.23
N ILE A 492 -16.37 5.12 -17.79
CA ILE A 492 -17.00 6.11 -16.90
C ILE A 492 -18.08 6.86 -17.68
N ALA A 493 -19.22 7.13 -17.03
CA ALA A 493 -20.34 7.85 -17.62
C ALA A 493 -20.17 9.38 -17.54
N VAL A 494 -19.08 9.89 -18.10
CA VAL A 494 -18.78 11.32 -18.21
C VAL A 494 -18.77 11.78 -19.67
N PRO A 495 -19.04 13.07 -19.96
CA PRO A 495 -18.77 13.65 -21.26
C PRO A 495 -17.27 13.56 -21.59
N GLU A 496 -16.94 13.48 -22.87
CA GLU A 496 -15.55 13.50 -23.33
C GLU A 496 -15.01 14.93 -23.29
N TYR A 497 -13.86 15.12 -22.63
CA TYR A 497 -13.14 16.40 -22.59
C TYR A 497 -11.69 16.16 -23.01
N ARG A 498 -10.98 17.22 -23.42
CA ARG A 498 -9.56 17.13 -23.81
C ARG A 498 -8.66 17.19 -22.58
N GLU A 499 -8.64 16.08 -21.85
CA GLU A 499 -7.82 15.90 -20.67
C GLU A 499 -7.00 14.60 -20.76
N LEU A 500 -5.74 14.69 -20.34
CA LEU A 500 -4.80 13.59 -20.30
C LEU A 500 -4.56 13.23 -18.84
N ILE A 501 -4.79 11.96 -18.51
CA ILE A 501 -4.51 11.42 -17.18
C ILE A 501 -3.33 10.46 -17.32
N ILE A 502 -2.27 10.71 -16.54
CA ILE A 502 -1.08 9.86 -16.51
C ILE A 502 -0.97 9.18 -15.15
N GLY A 503 -1.03 7.85 -15.15
CA GLY A 503 -0.69 7.03 -13.98
C GLY A 503 0.80 6.76 -13.94
N ILE A 504 1.48 7.22 -12.89
CA ILE A 504 2.91 7.01 -12.69
C ILE A 504 3.11 6.11 -11.47
N GLY A 505 3.81 5.00 -11.68
CA GLY A 505 4.26 4.12 -10.61
C GLY A 505 5.77 3.99 -10.65
N ALA A 506 6.42 4.14 -9.50
CA ALA A 506 7.85 3.94 -9.35
C ALA A 506 8.15 3.02 -8.14
N PHE A 507 8.97 2.00 -8.35
CA PHE A 507 9.13 0.87 -7.44
C PHE A 507 10.60 0.47 -7.29
N LYS A 508 10.97 -0.02 -6.10
CA LYS A 508 12.24 -0.71 -5.87
C LYS A 508 12.02 -2.21 -5.84
N HIS A 509 12.78 -2.97 -6.63
CA HIS A 509 12.64 -4.43 -6.68
C HIS A 509 13.85 -5.08 -6.03
N THR A 510 13.66 -5.69 -4.86
CA THR A 510 14.77 -6.32 -4.10
C THR A 510 15.14 -7.71 -4.61
N ASP A 511 14.30 -8.30 -5.46
CA ASP A 511 14.41 -9.69 -5.90
C ASP A 511 15.18 -9.87 -7.22
N THR A 512 15.54 -8.77 -7.88
CA THR A 512 16.32 -8.71 -9.13
C THR A 512 17.56 -7.84 -8.91
N ASN A 513 18.60 -7.99 -9.74
CA ASN A 513 19.82 -7.17 -9.70
C ASN A 513 19.60 -5.69 -10.12
N VAL A 514 18.35 -5.20 -10.16
CA VAL A 514 18.01 -3.86 -10.65
C VAL A 514 17.31 -3.05 -9.59
N GLN A 515 17.72 -1.79 -9.48
CA GLN A 515 17.39 -0.92 -8.37
C GLN A 515 16.03 -0.23 -8.54
N TYR A 516 15.63 0.17 -9.76
CA TYR A 516 14.39 0.93 -9.97
C TYR A 516 13.59 0.50 -11.19
N ILE A 517 12.27 0.49 -11.00
CA ILE A 517 11.27 0.25 -12.04
C ILE A 517 10.35 1.46 -12.08
N GLY A 518 9.99 1.91 -13.28
CA GLY A 518 8.93 2.89 -13.43
C GLY A 518 8.03 2.59 -14.60
N SER A 519 6.88 3.22 -14.60
CA SER A 519 5.94 3.15 -15.71
C SER A 519 5.06 4.38 -15.76
N ALA A 520 4.61 4.73 -16.96
CA ALA A 520 3.72 5.84 -17.24
C ALA A 520 2.56 5.36 -18.13
N PHE A 521 1.34 5.43 -17.62
CA PHE A 521 0.13 4.97 -18.28
C PHE A 521 -0.75 6.14 -18.69
N SER A 522 -1.05 6.25 -19.98
CA SER A 522 -1.94 7.29 -20.53
C SER A 522 -3.39 6.81 -20.59
N PHE A 523 -4.29 7.64 -20.07
CA PHE A 523 -5.73 7.48 -20.15
C PHE A 523 -6.40 8.78 -20.59
N ASP A 524 -7.58 8.66 -21.20
CA ASP A 524 -8.52 9.77 -21.33
C ASP A 524 -9.43 9.90 -20.11
N ASN A 525 -10.24 10.96 -20.07
CA ASN A 525 -11.12 11.26 -18.93
C ASN A 525 -12.29 10.26 -18.77
N THR A 526 -12.59 9.46 -19.80
CA THR A 526 -13.60 8.40 -19.73
C THR A 526 -13.05 7.11 -19.12
N GLY A 527 -11.73 7.08 -18.89
CA GLY A 527 -11.00 5.91 -18.40
C GLY A 527 -10.53 4.97 -19.51
N ALA A 528 -10.64 5.38 -20.78
CA ALA A 528 -10.11 4.59 -21.87
C ALA A 528 -8.58 4.60 -21.80
N PHE A 529 -7.99 3.42 -21.92
CA PHE A 529 -6.55 3.23 -21.92
C PHE A 529 -5.98 3.49 -23.32
N ASN A 530 -4.97 4.36 -23.42
CA ASN A 530 -4.32 4.72 -24.67
C ASN A 530 -3.07 3.88 -24.91
N SER A 531 -2.06 4.08 -24.05
CA SER A 531 -0.79 3.39 -24.12
C SER A 531 -0.03 3.48 -22.79
N PHE A 532 1.02 2.67 -22.64
CA PHE A 532 1.88 2.72 -21.48
C PHE A 532 3.36 2.55 -21.84
N GLU A 533 4.23 3.16 -21.04
CA GLU A 533 5.67 3.00 -21.09
C GLU A 533 6.15 2.29 -19.83
N TYR A 534 7.19 1.48 -19.98
CA TYR A 534 7.83 0.74 -18.89
C TYR A 534 9.34 0.97 -18.93
N PHE A 535 9.90 1.29 -17.77
CA PHE A 535 11.30 1.64 -17.61
C PHE A 535 11.95 0.72 -16.59
N HIS A 536 13.15 0.26 -16.94
CA HIS A 536 14.00 -0.58 -16.12
C HIS A 536 15.37 0.10 -16.04
N LYS A 537 15.72 0.63 -14.86
CA LYS A 537 16.85 1.56 -14.68
C LYS A 537 17.59 1.30 -13.37
N ASP A 538 18.92 1.37 -13.43
CA ASP A 538 19.78 1.24 -12.24
C ASP A 538 19.94 2.58 -11.51
N GLU A 539 19.83 3.70 -12.23
CA GLU A 539 19.94 5.05 -11.67
C GLU A 539 18.60 5.78 -11.61
N LEU A 540 18.31 6.40 -10.46
CA LEU A 540 17.08 7.16 -10.24
C LEU A 540 16.93 8.33 -11.22
N LYS A 541 18.02 9.01 -11.59
CA LYS A 541 17.96 10.15 -12.53
C LYS A 541 17.54 9.70 -13.94
N GLU A 542 18.02 8.54 -14.41
CA GLU A 542 17.59 8.00 -15.69
C GLU A 542 16.11 7.60 -15.69
N LEU A 543 15.64 7.06 -14.55
CA LEU A 543 14.23 6.75 -14.37
C LEU A 543 13.38 8.02 -14.51
N VAL A 544 13.77 9.08 -13.80
CA VAL A 544 13.10 10.38 -13.81
C VAL A 544 13.04 10.95 -15.22
N GLY A 545 14.16 10.98 -15.95
CA GLY A 545 14.19 11.46 -17.34
C GLY A 545 13.35 10.62 -18.31
N SER A 546 13.24 9.31 -18.07
CA SER A 546 12.38 8.42 -18.87
C SER A 546 10.89 8.68 -18.63
N ILE A 547 10.50 8.91 -17.37
CA ILE A 547 9.13 9.29 -17.00
C ILE A 547 8.78 10.65 -17.60
N GLU A 548 9.67 11.64 -17.50
CA GLU A 548 9.48 12.98 -18.08
C GLU A 548 9.26 12.90 -19.59
N SER A 549 10.10 12.15 -20.31
CA SER A 549 9.99 11.96 -21.76
C SER A 549 8.65 11.37 -22.15
N ALA A 550 8.19 10.32 -21.44
CA ALA A 550 6.89 9.71 -21.74
C ALA A 550 5.70 10.66 -21.49
N ILE A 551 5.77 11.52 -20.47
CA ILE A 551 4.72 12.52 -20.24
C ILE A 551 4.67 13.53 -21.40
N ILE A 552 5.83 14.03 -21.84
CA ILE A 552 5.94 14.95 -22.97
C ILE A 552 5.41 14.29 -24.24
N ASP A 553 5.81 13.04 -24.51
CA ASP A 553 5.36 12.28 -25.67
C ASP A 553 3.84 12.10 -25.67
N TYR A 554 3.24 11.70 -24.54
CA TYR A 554 1.79 11.57 -24.42
C TYR A 554 1.08 12.90 -24.61
N ARG A 555 1.57 14.00 -24.02
CA ARG A 555 0.99 15.33 -24.23
C ARG A 555 0.98 15.68 -25.72
N ASN A 556 2.05 15.37 -26.45
CA ASN A 556 2.17 15.68 -27.87
C ASN A 556 1.23 14.88 -28.77
N THR A 557 0.64 13.78 -28.27
CA THR A 557 -0.39 13.04 -29.00
C THR A 557 -1.78 13.68 -29.00
N ILE A 558 -2.02 14.68 -28.13
CA ILE A 558 -3.35 15.29 -27.94
C ILE A 558 -3.31 16.78 -28.29
N ALA A 559 -4.00 17.16 -29.36
CA ALA A 559 -4.08 18.56 -29.79
C ALA A 559 -5.05 19.39 -28.92
N ASN A 560 -4.63 20.59 -28.52
CA ASN A 560 -5.40 21.51 -27.66
C ASN A 560 -5.84 20.85 -26.34
N LEU A 561 -4.88 20.26 -25.64
CA LEU A 561 -5.08 19.74 -24.28
C LEU A 561 -5.44 20.90 -23.33
N GLU A 562 -6.46 20.74 -22.48
CA GLU A 562 -6.86 21.79 -21.54
C GLU A 562 -6.05 21.76 -20.24
N ARG A 563 -5.74 20.56 -19.75
CA ARG A 563 -4.92 20.33 -18.55
C ARG A 563 -4.35 18.91 -18.53
N LEU A 564 -3.30 18.74 -17.75
CA LEU A 564 -2.67 17.45 -17.46
C LEU A 564 -2.93 17.06 -16.01
N VAL A 565 -3.42 15.84 -15.78
CA VAL A 565 -3.57 15.28 -14.43
C VAL A 565 -2.64 14.08 -14.26
N ILE A 566 -1.82 14.11 -13.23
CA ILE A 566 -0.86 13.05 -12.92
C ILE A 566 -1.31 12.36 -11.63
N HIS A 567 -1.66 11.09 -11.72
CA HIS A 567 -1.87 10.22 -10.57
C HIS A 567 -0.54 9.55 -10.24
N TYR A 568 0.03 9.93 -9.10
CA TYR A 568 1.37 9.50 -8.71
C TYR A 568 1.32 8.54 -7.52
N TYR A 569 2.03 7.42 -7.64
CA TYR A 569 2.26 6.47 -6.57
C TYR A 569 3.75 6.06 -6.50
N LYS A 570 4.22 5.81 -5.28
CA LYS A 570 5.61 5.55 -4.94
C LYS A 570 5.76 4.34 -4.01
N ASP A 571 6.76 3.50 -4.27
CA ASP A 571 7.23 2.45 -3.35
C ASP A 571 8.76 2.56 -3.17
N MET A 572 9.19 3.68 -2.60
CA MET A 572 10.61 4.03 -2.40
C MET A 572 10.78 5.04 -1.25
N ARG A 573 12.04 5.38 -0.90
CA ARG A 573 12.34 6.25 0.25
C ARG A 573 11.95 7.70 -0.02
N GLU A 574 11.68 8.48 1.03
CA GLU A 574 11.17 9.85 0.90
C GLU A 574 12.14 10.79 0.15
N ASP A 575 13.44 10.66 0.39
CA ASP A 575 14.49 11.43 -0.30
C ASP A 575 14.56 11.14 -1.80
N GLU A 576 14.28 9.89 -2.21
CA GLU A 576 14.20 9.52 -3.63
C GLU A 576 12.93 10.08 -4.29
N VAL A 577 11.85 10.17 -3.51
CA VAL A 577 10.56 10.69 -3.97
C VAL A 577 10.63 12.18 -4.26
N GLU A 578 11.33 12.95 -3.43
CA GLU A 578 11.48 14.39 -3.61
C GLU A 578 12.02 14.72 -5.01
N ILE A 579 12.97 13.93 -5.53
CA ILE A 579 13.53 14.11 -6.87
C ILE A 579 12.48 13.88 -7.97
N ILE A 580 11.63 12.85 -7.83
CA ILE A 580 10.55 12.58 -8.79
C ILE A 580 9.48 13.68 -8.69
N GLU A 581 9.09 14.06 -7.47
CA GLU A 581 8.11 15.12 -7.24
C GLU A 581 8.58 16.45 -7.84
N ASP A 582 9.85 16.82 -7.66
CA ASP A 582 10.45 18.02 -8.24
C ASP A 582 10.40 18.02 -9.77
N MET A 583 10.68 16.89 -10.43
CA MET A 583 10.53 16.79 -11.88
C MET A 583 9.06 16.97 -12.29
N LEU A 584 8.13 16.28 -11.64
CA LEU A 584 6.70 16.38 -11.96
C LEU A 584 6.17 17.80 -11.78
N TYR A 585 6.72 18.56 -10.83
CA TYR A 585 6.34 19.94 -10.55
C TYR A 585 6.92 20.94 -11.56
N ASN A 586 8.07 20.63 -12.16
CA ASN A 586 8.79 21.52 -13.07
C ASN A 586 8.74 21.05 -14.54
N ILE A 587 7.84 20.13 -14.87
CA ILE A 587 7.73 19.60 -16.23
C ILE A 587 7.36 20.71 -17.21
N GLY A 588 8.16 20.87 -18.26
CA GLY A 588 8.08 21.99 -19.21
C GLY A 588 6.92 21.90 -20.20
N VAL A 589 5.68 21.77 -19.72
CA VAL A 589 4.46 21.70 -20.54
C VAL A 589 3.67 23.02 -20.49
N ASP A 590 2.94 23.29 -21.56
CA ASP A 590 2.22 24.56 -21.83
C ASP A 590 0.80 24.61 -21.24
N VAL A 591 0.43 23.65 -20.39
CA VAL A 591 -0.90 23.51 -19.79
C VAL A 591 -0.80 23.38 -18.27
N PRO A 592 -1.86 23.69 -17.50
CA PRO A 592 -1.88 23.43 -16.06
C PRO A 592 -1.61 21.95 -15.73
N VAL A 593 -0.74 21.71 -14.74
CA VAL A 593 -0.36 20.36 -14.28
C VAL A 593 -0.84 20.14 -12.85
N PHE A 594 -1.78 19.22 -12.70
CA PHE A 594 -2.29 18.78 -11.40
C PHE A 594 -1.65 17.44 -11.01
N VAL A 595 -0.93 17.42 -9.89
CA VAL A 595 -0.35 16.19 -9.35
C VAL A 595 -1.18 15.73 -8.15
N VAL A 596 -1.74 14.54 -8.28
CA VAL A 596 -2.50 13.85 -7.22
C VAL A 596 -1.64 12.68 -6.73
N SER A 597 -0.96 12.88 -5.61
CA SER A 597 -0.22 11.81 -4.93
C SER A 597 -1.20 10.91 -4.18
N ILE A 598 -1.23 9.62 -4.51
CA ILE A 598 -2.17 8.63 -3.96
C ILE A 598 -1.38 7.65 -3.09
N ASN A 599 -1.65 7.63 -1.80
CA ASN A 599 -1.02 6.67 -0.91
C ASN A 599 -1.70 5.29 -1.03
N LYS A 600 -0.93 4.26 -1.43
CA LYS A 600 -1.41 2.88 -1.58
C LYS A 600 -1.67 2.20 -0.24
N THR A 601 -0.87 2.47 0.78
CA THR A 601 -1.21 1.99 2.13
C THR A 601 -2.44 2.76 2.54
N GLU A 602 -3.55 2.05 2.74
CA GLU A 602 -4.75 2.66 3.32
C GLU A 602 -4.33 3.40 4.60
N SER A 603 -4.93 4.56 4.83
CA SER A 603 -4.51 5.45 5.92
C SER A 603 -4.70 4.73 7.27
N GLU A 604 -3.64 4.15 7.83
CA GLU A 604 -3.64 3.54 9.17
C GLU A 604 -3.35 4.58 10.27
N ASP A 605 -2.86 5.77 9.89
CA ASP A 605 -2.62 6.88 10.83
C ASP A 605 -3.92 7.65 11.12
N ILE A 606 -4.58 8.21 10.11
CA ILE A 606 -5.87 8.91 10.25
C ILE A 606 -6.96 8.10 9.54
N VAL A 607 -7.90 7.57 10.30
CA VAL A 607 -9.06 6.79 9.83
C VAL A 607 -10.32 7.59 10.11
N VAL A 608 -11.19 7.74 9.10
CA VAL A 608 -12.57 8.24 9.30
C VAL A 608 -13.53 7.07 9.47
N PHE A 609 -14.45 7.16 10.43
CA PHE A 609 -15.44 6.14 10.72
C PHE A 609 -16.83 6.75 10.98
N ASP A 610 -17.88 5.98 10.65
CA ASP A 610 -19.29 6.32 10.90
C ASP A 610 -19.79 5.64 12.17
N ASP A 611 -19.94 6.40 13.25
CA ASP A 611 -20.31 5.85 14.54
C ASP A 611 -21.74 5.27 14.57
N ASN A 612 -22.61 5.79 13.69
CA ASN A 612 -24.00 5.33 13.54
C ASN A 612 -24.11 3.99 12.77
N PHE A 613 -23.02 3.50 12.18
CA PHE A 613 -23.00 2.22 11.48
C PHE A 613 -22.30 1.16 12.34
N ALA A 614 -22.95 0.02 12.57
CA ALA A 614 -22.41 -1.05 13.40
C ALA A 614 -21.00 -1.51 12.95
N GLU A 615 -20.78 -1.53 11.64
CA GLU A 615 -19.51 -1.91 11.02
C GLU A 615 -18.55 -0.75 10.77
N LYS A 616 -18.93 0.47 11.18
CA LYS A 616 -18.13 1.70 11.27
C LYS A 616 -17.57 2.28 9.95
N MET A 617 -17.62 1.56 8.84
CA MET A 617 -17.12 2.04 7.53
C MET A 617 -18.04 3.13 6.94
N PRO A 618 -17.58 4.35 6.60
CA PRO A 618 -18.40 5.41 5.97
C PRO A 618 -18.97 5.04 4.59
N TYR A 619 -19.96 5.80 4.11
CA TYR A 619 -20.45 5.65 2.73
C TYR A 619 -19.33 5.87 1.69
N SER A 620 -19.46 5.18 0.56
CA SER A 620 -18.59 5.34 -0.60
C SER A 620 -18.74 6.73 -1.22
N GLY A 621 -17.63 7.29 -1.69
CA GLY A 621 -17.59 8.63 -2.30
C GLY A 621 -17.56 9.78 -1.30
N ARG A 622 -17.50 9.51 0.02
CA ARG A 622 -17.20 10.54 1.02
C ARG A 622 -15.73 10.90 0.98
N TYR A 623 -15.41 12.18 1.16
CA TYR A 623 -14.03 12.60 1.41
C TYR A 623 -13.91 13.59 2.57
N ILE A 624 -12.81 13.54 3.31
CA ILE A 624 -12.52 14.42 4.45
C ILE A 624 -11.31 15.29 4.09
N ASN A 625 -11.42 16.60 4.29
CA ASN A 625 -10.31 17.55 4.15
C ASN A 625 -9.49 17.56 5.45
N LEU A 626 -8.19 17.27 5.36
CA LEU A 626 -7.26 17.28 6.49
C LEU A 626 -6.41 18.58 6.54
N GLY A 627 -6.64 19.51 5.61
CA GLY A 627 -5.83 20.72 5.41
C GLY A 627 -4.59 20.46 4.56
N ASN A 628 -3.88 21.53 4.18
CA ASN A 628 -2.68 21.48 3.33
C ASN A 628 -2.87 20.62 2.06
N ASN A 629 -4.02 20.78 1.40
CA ASN A 629 -4.42 20.03 0.20
C ASN A 629 -4.34 18.51 0.36
N THR A 630 -4.56 18.01 1.58
CA THR A 630 -4.56 16.59 1.92
C THR A 630 -5.98 16.11 2.23
N TYR A 631 -6.38 14.97 1.68
CA TYR A 631 -7.73 14.44 1.76
C TYR A 631 -7.74 12.95 2.07
N LEU A 632 -8.79 12.46 2.71
CA LEU A 632 -9.12 11.04 2.79
C LEU A 632 -10.31 10.75 1.89
N LEU A 633 -10.24 9.76 1.01
CA LEU A 633 -11.31 9.35 0.11
C LEU A 633 -11.80 7.93 0.45
N CYS A 634 -13.09 7.80 0.73
CA CYS A 634 -13.76 6.53 1.02
C CYS A 634 -14.16 5.82 -0.28
N ASN A 635 -13.28 4.96 -0.80
CA ASN A 635 -13.56 4.10 -1.96
C ASN A 635 -13.96 2.69 -1.50
N ASN A 636 -15.27 2.46 -1.37
CA ASN A 636 -15.80 1.17 -0.89
C ASN A 636 -17.16 0.83 -1.55
N THR A 637 -17.82 -0.24 -1.12
CA THR A 637 -19.10 -0.70 -1.70
C THR A 637 -20.32 -0.39 -0.81
N ARG A 638 -20.19 0.45 0.22
CA ARG A 638 -21.33 0.91 1.05
C ARG A 638 -21.90 2.17 0.41
N TYR A 639 -22.85 2.01 -0.51
CA TYR A 639 -23.49 3.15 -1.18
C TYR A 639 -24.69 3.66 -0.39
N SER A 640 -24.89 4.98 -0.36
CA SER A 640 -25.97 5.62 0.42
C SER A 640 -27.38 5.32 -0.13
N ASP A 641 -27.49 4.97 -1.41
CA ASP A 641 -28.74 4.76 -2.14
C ASP A 641 -29.08 3.28 -2.38
N ASN A 642 -28.25 2.34 -1.92
CA ASN A 642 -28.44 0.92 -2.18
C ASN A 642 -28.11 0.03 -0.97
N ASN A 643 -29.01 0.03 0.01
CA ASN A 643 -28.87 -0.70 1.28
C ASN A 643 -29.09 -2.21 1.21
N THR A 644 -29.38 -2.79 0.03
CA THR A 644 -29.76 -4.21 -0.10
C THR A 644 -28.58 -5.14 -0.43
N ARG A 645 -27.42 -4.60 -0.85
CA ARG A 645 -26.26 -5.42 -1.22
C ARG A 645 -25.32 -5.60 -0.03
N SER A 646 -24.76 -6.81 0.09
CA SER A 646 -23.71 -7.07 1.08
C SER A 646 -22.45 -6.28 0.75
N ILE A 647 -21.85 -5.67 1.77
CA ILE A 647 -20.56 -4.97 1.68
C ILE A 647 -19.48 -5.97 1.27
N GLU A 648 -18.74 -5.72 0.19
CA GLU A 648 -17.78 -6.67 -0.37
C GLU A 648 -16.47 -6.74 0.44
N GLY A 649 -16.13 -5.66 1.16
CA GLY A 649 -14.96 -5.56 2.04
C GLY A 649 -14.96 -4.26 2.85
N TYR A 650 -13.99 -4.13 3.76
CA TYR A 650 -13.87 -3.00 4.69
C TYR A 650 -12.54 -2.24 4.52
N PRO A 651 -12.26 -1.67 3.33
CA PRO A 651 -11.04 -0.90 3.13
C PRO A 651 -11.08 0.39 3.95
N PHE A 652 -9.93 0.76 4.53
CA PHE A 652 -9.75 2.12 5.05
C PHE A 652 -9.66 3.14 3.91
N PRO A 653 -9.92 4.44 4.20
CA PRO A 653 -9.85 5.49 3.19
C PRO A 653 -8.46 5.62 2.56
N VAL A 654 -8.43 6.03 1.30
CA VAL A 654 -7.20 6.34 0.56
C VAL A 654 -6.82 7.78 0.83
N LYS A 655 -5.55 8.03 1.17
CA LYS A 655 -5.03 9.39 1.38
C LYS A 655 -4.55 10.00 0.07
N LEU A 656 -5.02 11.21 -0.21
CA LEU A 656 -4.69 12.00 -1.40
C LEU A 656 -3.97 13.27 -0.98
N LYS A 657 -2.94 13.68 -1.74
CA LYS A 657 -2.33 15.01 -1.64
C LYS A 657 -2.36 15.64 -3.02
N ILE A 658 -2.97 16.81 -3.13
CA ILE A 658 -3.21 17.48 -4.41
C ILE A 658 -2.35 18.74 -4.48
N LYS A 659 -1.60 18.88 -5.57
CA LYS A 659 -0.83 20.09 -5.87
C LYS A 659 -1.06 20.52 -7.31
N CYS A 660 -0.98 21.83 -7.55
CA CYS A 660 -0.89 22.43 -8.86
C CYS A 660 0.29 23.39 -8.78
N HIS A 661 1.43 23.00 -9.32
CA HIS A 661 2.64 23.81 -9.21
C HIS A 661 2.69 24.93 -10.25
N SER A 662 2.14 24.67 -11.44
CA SER A 662 2.01 25.68 -12.49
C SER A 662 1.27 26.93 -12.01
N ASP A 663 0.23 26.74 -11.17
CA ASP A 663 -0.47 27.83 -10.49
C ASP A 663 -1.34 27.29 -9.32
N SER A 664 -0.95 27.59 -8.08
CA SER A 664 -1.71 27.15 -6.89
C SER A 664 -3.11 27.75 -6.79
N SER A 665 -3.39 28.88 -7.45
CA SER A 665 -4.71 29.54 -7.43
C SER A 665 -5.78 28.72 -8.18
N LEU A 666 -5.35 27.83 -9.08
CA LEU A 666 -6.23 26.91 -9.81
C LEU A 666 -6.81 25.80 -8.93
N LEU A 667 -6.27 25.57 -7.72
CA LEU A 667 -6.79 24.62 -6.73
C LEU A 667 -8.02 25.16 -6.00
N THR A 668 -9.02 25.59 -6.77
CA THR A 668 -10.33 25.97 -6.24
C THR A 668 -11.09 24.75 -5.72
N THR A 669 -12.09 24.95 -4.85
CA THR A 669 -12.95 23.86 -4.35
C THR A 669 -13.56 23.02 -5.49
N PRO A 670 -14.11 23.60 -6.57
CA PRO A 670 -14.57 22.82 -7.74
C PRO A 670 -13.46 21.99 -8.40
N THR A 671 -12.27 22.55 -8.60
CA THR A 671 -11.13 21.83 -9.20
C THR A 671 -10.75 20.62 -8.34
N ILE A 672 -10.62 20.82 -7.03
CA ILE A 672 -10.26 19.77 -6.07
C ILE A 672 -11.33 18.68 -6.07
N ASN A 673 -12.61 19.05 -6.05
CA ASN A 673 -13.71 18.09 -6.12
C ASN A 673 -13.66 17.27 -7.41
N GLY A 674 -13.39 17.91 -8.55
CA GLY A 674 -13.23 17.23 -9.83
C GLY A 674 -12.06 16.24 -9.86
N LEU A 675 -10.93 16.58 -9.24
CA LEU A 675 -9.78 15.67 -9.12
C LEU A 675 -10.09 14.48 -8.19
N ILE A 676 -10.76 14.71 -7.06
CA ILE A 676 -11.21 13.62 -6.17
C ILE A 676 -12.25 12.73 -6.85
N ASP A 677 -13.19 13.33 -7.59
CA ASP A 677 -14.17 12.62 -8.43
C ASP A 677 -13.47 11.70 -9.43
N GLN A 678 -12.43 12.20 -10.10
CA GLN A 678 -11.65 11.42 -11.04
C GLN A 678 -10.98 10.21 -10.37
N VAL A 679 -10.32 10.40 -9.23
CA VAL A 679 -9.73 9.28 -8.48
C VAL A 679 -10.79 8.23 -8.11
N TYR A 680 -11.97 8.67 -7.65
CA TYR A 680 -13.09 7.80 -7.34
C TYR A 680 -13.59 7.04 -8.58
N GLN A 681 -13.79 7.73 -9.71
CA GLN A 681 -14.24 7.15 -10.97
C GLN A 681 -13.27 6.09 -11.51
N PHE A 682 -11.97 6.37 -11.49
CA PHE A 682 -10.93 5.46 -11.96
C PHE A 682 -10.79 4.22 -11.08
N SER A 683 -11.28 4.23 -9.83
CA SER A 683 -11.38 3.02 -8.97
C SER A 683 -12.45 2.02 -9.43
N ARG A 684 -13.36 2.44 -10.33
CA ARG A 684 -14.48 1.62 -10.81
C ARG A 684 -14.32 1.05 -12.21
N ILE A 685 -13.22 1.32 -12.89
CA ILE A 685 -12.90 0.81 -14.24
C ILE A 685 -11.83 -0.29 -14.21
N TYR A 686 -11.80 -1.05 -13.13
CA TYR A 686 -10.87 -2.16 -12.93
C TYR A 686 -11.26 -3.39 -13.75
N TRP A 687 -10.70 -3.55 -14.95
CA TRP A 687 -11.11 -4.61 -15.89
C TRP A 687 -10.52 -6.00 -15.59
N LYS A 688 -9.89 -6.19 -14.43
CA LYS A 688 -9.51 -7.52 -13.94
C LYS A 688 -10.62 -8.18 -13.11
N SER A 689 -11.56 -7.40 -12.57
CA SER A 689 -12.69 -7.93 -11.79
C SER A 689 -13.87 -6.97 -11.78
N VAL A 690 -15.09 -7.52 -11.72
CA VAL A 690 -16.32 -6.72 -11.52
C VAL A 690 -16.45 -6.11 -10.12
N LYS A 691 -15.56 -6.46 -9.18
CA LYS A 691 -15.54 -5.88 -7.84
C LYS A 691 -14.81 -4.54 -7.84
N GLN A 692 -15.43 -3.53 -7.26
CA GLN A 692 -14.81 -2.21 -7.08
C GLN A 692 -13.51 -2.36 -6.26
N GLN A 693 -12.47 -1.64 -6.68
CA GLN A 693 -11.23 -1.54 -5.93
C GLN A 693 -11.22 -0.27 -5.08
N ASN A 694 -10.46 -0.27 -3.99
CA ASN A 694 -10.23 0.94 -3.19
C ASN A 694 -9.29 1.93 -3.92
N LEU A 695 -8.42 1.46 -4.80
CA LEU A 695 -7.44 2.26 -5.55
C LEU A 695 -7.79 2.37 -7.05
N PRO A 696 -7.45 3.50 -7.70
CA PRO A 696 -7.72 3.69 -9.13
C PRO A 696 -6.82 2.85 -10.03
N VAL A 697 -7.29 2.57 -11.26
CA VAL A 697 -6.52 1.82 -12.27
C VAL A 697 -5.22 2.53 -12.68
N THR A 698 -5.16 3.86 -12.55
CA THR A 698 -3.93 4.64 -12.77
C THR A 698 -2.81 4.25 -11.81
N ILE A 699 -3.10 3.56 -10.70
CA ILE A 699 -2.09 3.02 -9.78
C ILE A 699 -2.02 1.49 -9.91
N LYS A 700 -3.18 0.82 -10.03
CA LYS A 700 -3.24 -0.65 -10.08
C LYS A 700 -2.62 -1.27 -11.33
N TYR A 701 -2.72 -0.63 -12.50
CA TYR A 701 -2.12 -1.15 -13.73
C TYR A 701 -0.60 -1.02 -13.74
N PRO A 702 0.00 0.14 -13.39
CA PRO A 702 1.44 0.25 -13.12
C PRO A 702 1.96 -0.83 -12.17
N GLU A 703 1.26 -1.04 -11.04
CA GLU A 703 1.62 -2.05 -10.05
C GLU A 703 1.67 -3.46 -10.64
N MET A 704 0.69 -3.85 -11.47
CA MET A 704 0.68 -5.17 -12.10
C MET A 704 1.84 -5.37 -13.06
N VAL A 705 2.21 -4.34 -13.84
CA VAL A 705 3.37 -4.45 -14.73
C VAL A 705 4.66 -4.56 -13.93
N ALA A 706 4.82 -3.76 -12.88
CA ALA A 706 5.99 -3.81 -12.00
C ALA A 706 6.13 -5.16 -11.27
N GLN A 707 5.04 -5.89 -11.04
CA GLN A 707 5.07 -7.24 -10.48
C GLN A 707 5.46 -8.34 -11.48
N ILE A 708 5.30 -8.10 -12.78
CA ILE A 708 5.47 -9.14 -13.82
C ILE A 708 6.74 -8.92 -14.63
N ALA A 709 6.92 -7.73 -15.19
CA ALA A 709 7.99 -7.43 -16.15
C ALA A 709 9.42 -7.68 -15.64
N PRO A 710 9.76 -7.45 -14.36
CA PRO A 710 11.12 -7.73 -13.85
C PRO A 710 11.54 -9.19 -13.93
N HIS A 711 10.57 -10.11 -14.00
CA HIS A 711 10.83 -11.54 -14.13
C HIS A 711 11.09 -11.97 -15.59
N PHE A 712 10.90 -11.10 -16.57
CA PHE A 712 11.20 -11.38 -17.98
C PHE A 712 12.71 -11.45 -18.23
N THR A 713 13.14 -12.19 -19.25
CA THR A 713 14.56 -12.52 -19.45
C THR A 713 15.45 -11.29 -19.63
N THR A 714 14.93 -10.23 -20.21
CA THR A 714 15.64 -8.95 -20.38
C THR A 714 15.23 -7.89 -19.34
N GLY A 715 14.35 -8.24 -18.39
CA GLY A 715 13.71 -7.27 -17.50
C GLY A 715 12.86 -6.22 -18.22
N SER A 716 12.58 -6.41 -19.52
CA SER A 716 11.83 -5.47 -20.37
C SER A 716 10.68 -6.17 -21.07
N ILE A 717 9.70 -5.39 -21.51
CA ILE A 717 8.55 -5.90 -22.27
C ILE A 717 9.02 -6.23 -23.69
N PRO A 718 8.72 -7.43 -24.23
CA PRO A 718 9.07 -7.78 -25.61
C PRO A 718 8.56 -6.74 -26.62
N SER A 719 9.44 -6.27 -27.51
CA SER A 719 9.17 -5.16 -28.44
C SER A 719 8.08 -5.43 -29.46
N ASN A 720 7.79 -6.71 -29.73
CA ASN A 720 6.71 -7.15 -30.60
C ASN A 720 5.32 -6.98 -29.95
N ILE A 721 5.25 -6.72 -28.64
CA ILE A 721 4.00 -6.46 -27.92
C ILE A 721 3.74 -4.95 -28.01
N GLY A 722 2.60 -4.58 -28.60
CA GLY A 722 2.17 -3.18 -28.62
C GLY A 722 2.05 -2.60 -27.20
N LYS A 723 2.25 -1.28 -27.09
CA LYS A 723 2.11 -0.53 -25.83
C LYS A 723 0.67 -0.18 -25.49
N ASP A 724 -0.28 -0.64 -26.31
CA ASP A 724 -1.69 -0.23 -26.36
C ASP A 724 -2.65 -1.39 -26.01
N ASN A 725 -2.16 -2.41 -25.29
CA ASN A 725 -2.95 -3.54 -24.83
C ASN A 725 -2.64 -3.89 -23.36
N LEU A 726 -3.62 -4.51 -22.69
CA LEU A 726 -3.61 -4.75 -21.25
C LEU A 726 -3.26 -6.21 -20.91
N TRP A 727 -2.16 -6.72 -21.49
CA TRP A 727 -1.71 -8.12 -21.36
C TRP A 727 -1.48 -8.59 -19.91
N PHE A 728 -1.20 -7.65 -19.00
CA PHE A 728 -0.87 -7.90 -17.60
C PHE A 728 -2.08 -8.22 -16.72
N LEU A 729 -3.32 -8.01 -17.19
CA LEU A 729 -4.54 -8.27 -16.42
C LEU A 729 -4.66 -9.72 -15.92
#